data_AF-A0ABC8SW93-F1
#
_entry.id   AF-A0ABC8SW93-F1
#
_cell.length_a   1.000
_cell.length_b   1.000
_cell.length_c   1.000
_cell.angle_alpha   90.00
_cell.angle_beta   90.00
_cell.angle_gamma   90.00
#
_symmetry.space_group_name_H-M   'P 1'
#
loop_
_entity.id
_entity.type
_entity.pdbx_description
1 polymer ?
#
loop_
_entity_poly.entity_id
_entity_poly.type
_entity_poly.pdbx_seq_one_letter_code
_entity_poly.pdbx_strand_id
1 'polypeptide(L)'
;MVEDALAETAIALLVKDLPSAVHILGQDLLQFQTRFKKIKKDLTIMRAFLTDTDKLKGTLKTLEVTSDELRELIYEADDLVMDCRIRAEYPKSKGSFSCCHLSSRELFFRYQTGKKLINISKQFEQMQPTLKVYLEAAARFNSEGSRGEMRRSSQVFKQSEIVGLTEDAKRIKGWILPRNKELHYIGIVGMGGLGKTTIAQKIFNDKEVKARFQERIWVPVSENANVYEILKSILKQLRADDQATSDLPHKICQVLSDKTYLIVLDDVWNIKNGWWETISIGLPSTEEHSGCIIITSRIVDVVKDMGVMETRVHQPKLLDEEEGWSLLCKVAFKSKKQGSTNSNLEKIGKEIVTKCGGLPLAIKAIGGSLSSKNSSIPEWDRICKTFRAKIATENNNSVMASLQLSYDELPTHLKHCILCFSIYPEDHEISTEQLVRWWVGEGFVYEEDTETARDMADCYLAELISRCLVEVIQRRSYDGRIYSCKMHDMVRDLMIKIAREETFSSFDRGNKHIPAIDTRRLGATSEMNLHLLQGNSKIRALLCMESCLIHLNRSSGLAMVKSLRVLDLSHIKLNKNTTMRDLWHWITFQKRLAYLKLCNVANLVELPDSIEKLWGLQILILGECKKLNKLSALITTLPKLTVLDVGNCSLLKCLPQGLSRLSNLQELYGFKIASQTDAEGCPLDELRGLSHLRVLRIEIEAESIILDKEVTALAQLQKLRVLSINAGDCVDKNILEKLEKLSPPTCLEELYLGHYFGNNTPQWINPISLPQLQYLCIEDSRVLEDTHTDFWGNKDNRWKVKGLCLKFLPRLKIEWATVLSAMSELNFLEVSHCNSLQSFPCDVRALGYWRKGEEEEDIKMEETKEEEIKKEEKEEDKDIIKEETEEEEIKKEEEGNGSSAVEIGRAVHGHIFRHGFESDMFVQNGLVALYTKCGQIEKAQMVFDGLDDIELLFRGLRLYMDVEDLEQGKCVRGFVIKIGLELELDLRIFLTAMYAKCGQPMVANFLFDQMEVSNVILWNAMISGYSKNGYANEAVELFWKMTSKNIRQDDVMVRSSLEQERCGSVELARKVFGEYAAERLFSLDPLNTRHYLQVSNLYASVRLWDGVAKVRILMKERRLSRDLGYSMIDINGKLQVFRMGDKSHPRSKEIFKELDRLERWLKEAGFLPDTDYVLHDLNNEDKEDTLCNHSERLSIAYGLISTPLELHLG
;
A
#
# COMPACT_ATOMS: atom_id res chain seq x y z
N MET A 1 67.28 4.81 -1.26
CA MET A 1 67.64 4.55 0.16
C MET A 1 66.71 5.22 1.15
N VAL A 2 66.58 6.56 1.16
CA VAL A 2 65.64 7.24 2.09
C VAL A 2 64.18 6.96 1.74
N GLU A 3 63.85 6.93 0.44
CA GLU A 3 62.50 6.57 -0.05
C GLU A 3 62.17 5.09 0.22
N ASP A 4 63.10 4.16 0.01
CA ASP A 4 62.92 2.74 0.34
C ASP A 4 62.67 2.53 1.84
N ALA A 5 63.40 3.24 2.71
CA ALA A 5 63.21 3.18 4.15
C ALA A 5 61.85 3.75 4.60
N LEU A 6 61.36 4.82 3.95
CA LEU A 6 60.02 5.34 4.18
C LEU A 6 58.93 4.36 3.71
N ALA A 7 59.14 3.70 2.56
CA ALA A 7 58.23 2.67 2.06
C ALA A 7 58.18 1.45 2.99
N GLU A 8 59.33 0.92 3.44
CA GLU A 8 59.37 -0.16 4.44
C GLU A 8 58.73 0.25 5.76
N THR A 9 58.94 1.49 6.23
CA THR A 9 58.33 1.98 7.48
C THR A 9 56.82 2.13 7.35
N ALA A 10 56.32 2.64 6.21
CA ALA A 10 54.89 2.76 5.94
C ALA A 10 54.22 1.39 5.76
N ILE A 11 54.88 0.44 5.09
CA ILE A 11 54.41 -0.95 4.96
C ILE A 11 54.42 -1.63 6.34
N ALA A 12 55.45 -1.42 7.17
CA ALA A 12 55.50 -1.96 8.52
C ALA A 12 54.41 -1.39 9.43
N LEU A 13 54.05 -0.11 9.30
CA LEU A 13 52.90 0.51 9.98
C LEU A 13 51.57 -0.09 9.50
N LEU A 14 51.34 -0.15 8.18
CA LEU A 14 50.14 -0.77 7.59
C LEU A 14 49.98 -2.25 7.95
N VAL A 15 51.08 -3.00 8.09
CA VAL A 15 51.09 -4.40 8.54
C VAL A 15 50.90 -4.52 10.06
N LYS A 16 51.08 -3.44 10.83
CA LYS A 16 50.82 -3.40 12.28
C LYS A 16 49.34 -3.19 12.61
N ASP A 17 48.63 -2.43 11.78
CA ASP A 17 47.20 -2.12 11.93
C ASP A 17 46.28 -3.07 11.15
N LEU A 18 46.79 -3.81 10.15
CA LEU A 18 46.02 -4.87 9.49
C LEU A 18 45.52 -5.95 10.47
N PRO A 19 46.34 -6.46 11.41
CA PRO A 19 45.90 -7.45 12.40
C PRO A 19 44.79 -6.93 13.31
N SER A 20 44.82 -5.67 13.75
CA SER A 20 43.77 -5.09 14.59
C SER A 20 42.48 -4.87 13.81
N ALA A 21 42.54 -4.36 12.58
CA ALA A 21 41.38 -4.22 11.70
C ALA A 21 40.76 -5.60 11.35
N VAL A 22 41.58 -6.60 11.01
CA VAL A 22 41.12 -7.98 10.75
C VAL A 22 40.60 -8.64 12.02
N HIS A 23 41.15 -8.33 13.20
CA HIS A 23 40.63 -8.82 14.48
C HIS A 23 39.28 -8.19 14.82
N ILE A 24 39.06 -6.89 14.57
CA ILE A 24 37.77 -6.21 14.75
C ILE A 24 36.73 -6.79 13.78
N LEU A 25 37.06 -6.88 12.48
CA LEU A 25 36.20 -7.52 11.47
C LEU A 25 35.86 -8.98 11.85
N GLY A 26 36.85 -9.73 12.35
CA GLY A 26 36.68 -11.09 12.84
C GLY A 26 35.80 -11.17 14.09
N GLN A 27 35.96 -10.25 15.05
CA GLN A 27 35.10 -10.16 16.23
C GLN A 27 33.66 -9.81 15.86
N ASP A 28 33.42 -8.87 14.94
CA ASP A 28 32.07 -8.52 14.46
C ASP A 28 31.38 -9.72 13.79
N LEU A 29 32.14 -10.47 12.98
CA LEU A 29 31.67 -11.70 12.33
C LEU A 29 31.37 -12.84 13.33
N LEU A 30 32.20 -13.00 14.36
CA LEU A 30 32.01 -13.98 15.44
C LEU A 30 30.84 -13.62 16.36
N GLN A 31 30.69 -12.34 16.70
CA GLN A 31 29.63 -11.85 17.57
C GLN A 31 28.26 -11.72 16.87
N PHE A 32 28.20 -11.80 15.54
CA PHE A 32 26.96 -11.64 14.75
C PHE A 32 25.79 -12.50 15.29
N GLN A 33 26.01 -13.78 15.62
CA GLN A 33 24.95 -14.63 16.18
C GLN A 33 24.47 -14.17 17.57
N THR A 34 25.38 -13.71 18.42
CA THR A 34 25.07 -13.18 19.75
C THR A 34 24.30 -11.87 19.64
N ARG A 35 24.71 -10.97 18.74
CA ARG A 35 24.03 -9.70 18.43
C ARG A 35 22.64 -9.94 17.82
N PHE A 36 22.50 -10.94 16.93
CA PHE A 36 21.21 -11.34 16.37
C PHE A 36 20.26 -11.96 17.41
N LYS A 37 20.78 -12.67 18.41
CA LYS A 37 19.99 -13.10 19.58
C LYS A 37 19.60 -11.92 20.48
N LYS A 38 20.52 -10.96 20.69
CA LYS A 38 20.27 -9.73 21.45
C LYS A 38 19.14 -8.92 20.80
N ILE A 39 19.23 -8.58 19.51
CA ILE A 39 18.21 -7.76 18.84
C ILE A 39 16.82 -8.41 18.85
N LYS A 40 16.71 -9.75 18.79
CA LYS A 40 15.41 -10.43 18.94
C LYS A 40 14.81 -10.22 20.34
N LYS A 41 15.65 -10.25 21.38
CA LYS A 41 15.23 -9.98 22.76
C LYS A 41 14.87 -8.49 22.91
N ASP A 42 15.72 -7.60 22.41
CA ASP A 42 15.51 -6.15 22.45
C ASP A 42 14.20 -5.78 21.73
N LEU A 43 13.93 -6.33 20.54
CA LEU A 43 12.70 -6.12 19.76
C LEU A 43 11.44 -6.64 20.48
N THR A 44 11.56 -7.75 21.22
CA THR A 44 10.48 -8.24 22.09
C THR A 44 10.18 -7.24 23.22
N ILE A 45 11.24 -6.65 23.80
CA ILE A 45 11.16 -5.64 24.85
C ILE A 45 10.60 -4.32 24.29
N MET A 46 11.07 -3.84 23.12
CA MET A 46 10.57 -2.65 22.43
C MET A 46 9.06 -2.74 22.18
N ARG A 47 8.57 -3.87 21.63
CA ARG A 47 7.14 -4.09 21.36
C ARG A 47 6.30 -4.12 22.65
N ALA A 48 6.83 -4.70 23.72
CA ALA A 48 6.17 -4.69 25.03
C ALA A 48 6.08 -3.26 25.59
N PHE A 49 7.15 -2.46 25.50
CA PHE A 49 7.11 -1.06 25.92
C PHE A 49 6.15 -0.23 25.08
N LEU A 50 6.13 -0.39 23.75
CA LEU A 50 5.22 0.37 22.88
C LEU A 50 3.74 0.08 23.24
N THR A 51 3.43 -1.18 23.53
CA THR A 51 2.12 -1.63 24.05
C THR A 51 1.70 -0.94 25.36
N ASP A 52 2.66 -0.67 26.25
CA ASP A 52 2.38 0.00 27.52
C ASP A 52 2.35 1.53 27.40
N THR A 53 3.14 2.12 26.50
CA THR A 53 3.07 3.57 26.19
C THR A 53 1.80 3.95 25.44
N ASP A 54 1.25 3.06 24.61
CA ASP A 54 -0.01 3.30 23.88
C ASP A 54 -1.19 3.60 24.81
N LYS A 55 -1.16 3.11 26.06
CA LYS A 55 -2.19 3.38 27.09
C LYS A 55 -2.09 4.79 27.70
N LEU A 56 -1.03 5.53 27.39
CA LEU A 56 -0.70 6.84 27.95
C LEU A 56 -0.65 7.96 26.90
N LYS A 57 -0.88 7.63 25.61
CA LYS A 57 -1.01 8.57 24.49
C LYS A 57 -2.01 9.70 24.83
N GLY A 58 -1.71 10.93 24.41
CA GLY A 58 -2.50 12.12 24.72
C GLY A 58 -2.19 12.80 26.07
N THR A 59 -1.36 12.21 26.95
CA THR A 59 -1.03 12.82 28.26
C THR A 59 0.21 13.74 28.20
N LEU A 60 1.20 13.42 27.37
CA LEU A 60 2.48 14.12 27.27
C LEU A 60 3.05 14.07 25.85
N LYS A 61 3.23 15.23 25.20
CA LYS A 61 3.79 15.33 23.83
C LYS A 61 5.18 14.72 23.68
N THR A 62 5.98 14.67 24.74
CA THR A 62 7.31 14.02 24.71
C THR A 62 7.23 12.49 24.56
N LEU A 63 6.15 11.85 25.04
CA LEU A 63 5.95 10.41 24.86
C LEU A 63 5.55 10.05 23.42
N GLU A 64 4.87 10.95 22.71
CA GLU A 64 4.44 10.75 21.33
C GLU A 64 5.67 10.68 20.41
N VAL A 65 6.55 11.69 20.46
CA VAL A 65 7.80 11.73 19.68
C VAL A 65 8.68 10.50 19.93
N THR A 66 8.91 10.13 21.20
CA THR A 66 9.72 8.95 21.54
C THR A 66 9.04 7.62 21.15
N SER A 67 7.69 7.56 21.10
CA SER A 67 6.96 6.38 20.60
C SER A 67 7.14 6.20 19.10
N ASP A 68 7.18 7.30 18.34
CA ASP A 68 7.36 7.27 16.89
C ASP A 68 8.79 6.85 16.51
N GLU A 69 9.81 7.40 17.17
CA GLU A 69 11.20 6.95 17.04
C GLU A 69 11.35 5.45 17.35
N LEU A 70 10.69 4.97 18.41
CA LEU A 70 10.73 3.55 18.79
C LEU A 70 10.02 2.67 17.75
N ARG A 71 8.94 3.16 17.12
CA ARG A 71 8.20 2.46 16.06
C ARG A 71 9.07 2.32 14.80
N GLU A 72 9.78 3.38 14.42
CA GLU A 72 10.76 3.34 13.31
C GLU A 72 11.88 2.31 13.58
N LEU A 73 12.46 2.29 14.78
CA LEU A 73 13.49 1.30 15.15
C LEU A 73 12.96 -0.14 15.11
N ILE A 74 11.74 -0.40 15.60
CA ILE A 74 11.11 -1.73 15.48
C ILE A 74 10.96 -2.13 14.02
N TYR A 75 10.54 -1.20 13.16
CA TYR A 75 10.38 -1.48 11.74
C TYR A 75 11.72 -1.82 11.07
N GLU A 76 12.79 -1.05 11.29
CA GLU A 76 14.12 -1.37 10.76
C GLU A 76 14.65 -2.70 11.28
N ALA A 77 14.48 -2.96 12.58
CA ALA A 77 14.93 -4.19 13.22
C ALA A 77 14.18 -5.43 12.68
N ASP A 78 12.86 -5.35 12.49
CA ASP A 78 12.05 -6.43 11.90
C ASP A 78 12.49 -6.74 10.46
N ASP A 79 12.86 -5.72 9.71
CA ASP A 79 13.27 -5.85 8.32
C ASP A 79 14.67 -6.46 8.17
N LEU A 80 15.62 -6.09 9.03
CA LEU A 80 16.92 -6.79 9.12
C LEU A 80 16.76 -8.23 9.64
N VAL A 81 15.85 -8.46 10.59
CA VAL A 81 15.54 -9.81 11.08
C VAL A 81 14.95 -10.67 9.95
N MET A 82 14.12 -10.11 9.07
CA MET A 82 13.60 -10.81 7.89
C MET A 82 14.71 -11.12 6.88
N ASP A 83 15.58 -10.15 6.56
CA ASP A 83 16.74 -10.37 5.68
C ASP A 83 17.67 -11.47 6.21
N CYS A 84 17.88 -11.52 7.53
CA CYS A 84 18.64 -12.58 8.19
C CYS A 84 17.96 -13.96 8.07
N ARG A 85 16.63 -14.03 8.22
CA ARG A 85 15.87 -15.29 8.07
C ARG A 85 15.95 -15.83 6.65
N ILE A 86 15.61 -15.00 5.65
CA ILE A 86 15.68 -15.34 4.22
C ILE A 86 17.07 -15.87 3.86
N ARG A 87 18.12 -15.28 4.42
CA ARG A 87 19.50 -15.62 4.10
C ARG A 87 20.05 -16.83 4.86
N ALA A 88 19.59 -17.09 6.09
CA ALA A 88 19.97 -18.27 6.86
C ALA A 88 19.46 -19.58 6.23
N GLU A 89 18.38 -19.49 5.45
CA GLU A 89 17.69 -20.62 4.79
C GLU A 89 18.19 -20.88 3.36
N TYR A 90 19.12 -20.07 2.84
CA TYR A 90 19.68 -20.25 1.50
C TYR A 90 20.41 -21.60 1.38
N PRO A 91 20.14 -22.44 0.37
CA PRO A 91 20.74 -23.76 0.27
C PRO A 91 22.27 -23.71 0.19
N LYS A 92 22.94 -24.49 1.05
CA LYS A 92 24.33 -24.90 0.87
C LYS A 92 24.44 -25.92 -0.28
N SER A 93 24.10 -25.51 -1.50
CA SER A 93 24.18 -26.33 -2.71
C SER A 93 25.21 -25.71 -3.67
N LYS A 94 26.10 -26.44 -4.33
CA LYS A 94 26.23 -27.91 -4.49
C LYS A 94 27.69 -28.35 -4.22
N GLY A 95 27.87 -29.55 -3.67
CA GLY A 95 29.05 -30.40 -3.86
C GLY A 95 30.46 -29.80 -3.73
N SER A 96 30.90 -29.49 -2.50
CA SER A 96 32.33 -29.57 -2.16
C SER A 96 32.51 -29.84 -0.66
N PHE A 97 33.41 -30.76 -0.31
CA PHE A 97 33.76 -31.07 1.07
C PHE A 97 34.62 -29.94 1.66
N SER A 98 34.06 -29.10 2.54
CA SER A 98 34.80 -28.40 3.61
C SER A 98 33.86 -27.52 4.44
N CYS A 99 33.93 -27.62 5.77
CA CYS A 99 33.19 -26.73 6.68
C CYS A 99 33.79 -25.31 6.80
N CYS A 100 34.81 -24.97 6.01
CA CYS A 100 35.67 -23.80 6.26
C CYS A 100 35.46 -22.60 5.32
N HIS A 101 34.73 -22.75 4.21
CA HIS A 101 34.56 -21.65 3.24
C HIS A 101 33.26 -20.87 3.46
N LEU A 102 33.31 -19.82 4.29
CA LEU A 102 32.34 -18.73 4.15
C LEU A 102 32.60 -18.05 2.81
N SER A 103 31.57 -17.95 1.96
CA SER A 103 31.68 -17.19 0.71
C SER A 103 31.90 -15.71 1.00
N SER A 104 32.62 -15.00 0.12
CA SER A 104 32.86 -13.55 0.25
C SER A 104 31.56 -12.76 0.42
N ARG A 105 30.52 -13.15 -0.30
CA ARG A 105 29.16 -12.60 -0.19
C ARG A 105 28.57 -12.74 1.21
N GLU A 106 28.81 -13.86 1.89
CA GLU A 106 28.29 -14.13 3.24
C GLU A 106 29.05 -13.37 4.33
N LEU A 107 30.37 -13.25 4.20
CA LEU A 107 31.19 -12.39 5.07
C LEU A 107 30.72 -10.93 4.98
N PHE A 108 30.57 -10.41 3.76
CA PHE A 108 30.11 -9.05 3.49
C PHE A 108 28.72 -8.77 4.07
N PHE A 109 27.78 -9.70 3.93
CA PHE A 109 26.44 -9.56 4.50
C PHE A 109 26.42 -9.55 6.03
N ARG A 110 27.15 -10.46 6.67
CA ARG A 110 27.25 -10.50 8.14
C ARG A 110 27.91 -9.25 8.69
N TYR A 111 28.90 -8.70 7.97
CA TYR A 111 29.52 -7.42 8.33
C TYR A 111 28.53 -6.25 8.20
N GLN A 112 27.94 -6.02 7.02
CA GLN A 112 26.98 -4.92 6.82
C GLN A 112 25.77 -5.01 7.76
N THR A 113 25.19 -6.20 7.88
CA THR A 113 24.04 -6.43 8.76
C THR A 113 24.46 -6.33 10.23
N GLY A 114 25.66 -6.82 10.58
CA GLY A 114 26.25 -6.68 11.91
C GLY A 114 26.43 -5.22 12.33
N LYS A 115 26.91 -4.34 11.42
CA LYS A 115 26.96 -2.89 11.63
C LYS A 115 25.57 -2.30 11.90
N LYS A 116 24.59 -2.59 11.04
CA LYS A 116 23.20 -2.09 11.24
C LYS A 116 22.59 -2.57 12.56
N LEU A 117 22.84 -3.82 12.96
CA LEU A 117 22.43 -4.34 14.26
C LEU A 117 23.09 -3.61 15.44
N ILE A 118 24.38 -3.22 15.33
CA ILE A 118 25.03 -2.37 16.34
C ILE A 118 24.32 -1.02 16.43
N ASN A 119 24.05 -0.36 15.30
CA ASN A 119 23.43 0.97 15.29
C ASN A 119 22.06 0.97 15.98
N ILE A 120 21.17 0.04 15.61
CA ILE A 120 19.83 -0.08 16.21
C ILE A 120 19.93 -0.40 17.71
N SER A 121 20.82 -1.31 18.13
CA SER A 121 21.03 -1.58 19.55
C SER A 121 21.54 -0.34 20.30
N LYS A 122 22.43 0.46 19.69
CA LYS A 122 22.95 1.69 20.29
C LYS A 122 21.87 2.77 20.43
N GLN A 123 21.06 2.99 19.39
CA GLN A 123 19.93 3.91 19.41
C GLN A 123 18.91 3.49 20.48
N PHE A 124 18.59 2.19 20.59
CA PHE A 124 17.73 1.69 21.65
C PHE A 124 18.30 1.89 23.05
N GLU A 125 19.60 1.64 23.25
CA GLU A 125 20.30 1.91 24.51
C GLU A 125 20.30 3.40 24.89
N GLN A 126 20.35 4.31 23.90
CA GLN A 126 20.21 5.75 24.12
C GLN A 126 18.78 6.16 24.51
N MET A 127 17.75 5.48 24.01
CA MET A 127 16.35 5.75 24.37
C MET A 127 15.93 5.15 25.72
N GLN A 128 16.57 4.07 26.18
CA GLN A 128 16.21 3.36 27.42
C GLN A 128 16.14 4.25 28.68
N PRO A 129 17.09 5.18 28.96
CA PRO A 129 17.00 6.07 30.11
C PRO A 129 15.75 6.96 30.09
N THR A 130 15.46 7.56 28.94
CA THR A 130 14.27 8.41 28.71
C THR A 130 13.00 7.60 28.94
N LEU A 131 12.89 6.43 28.31
CA LEU A 131 11.75 5.52 28.48
C LEU A 131 11.56 5.06 29.93
N LYS A 132 12.66 4.77 30.65
CA LYS A 132 12.62 4.30 32.04
C LYS A 132 12.04 5.33 33.00
N VAL A 133 12.39 6.61 32.85
CA VAL A 133 11.85 7.70 33.69
C VAL A 133 10.32 7.79 33.56
N TYR A 134 9.78 7.64 32.35
CA TYR A 134 8.33 7.64 32.13
C TYR A 134 7.65 6.35 32.63
N LEU A 135 8.28 5.18 32.51
CA LEU A 135 7.74 3.94 33.06
C LEU A 135 7.71 3.95 34.59
N GLU A 136 8.69 4.57 35.26
CA GLU A 136 8.68 4.78 36.71
C GLU A 136 7.60 5.78 37.17
N ALA A 137 7.20 6.73 36.30
CA ALA A 137 6.03 7.57 36.52
C ALA A 137 4.71 6.78 36.30
N ALA A 138 4.62 6.00 35.23
CA ALA A 138 3.45 5.19 34.89
C ALA A 138 3.17 4.05 35.89
N ALA A 139 4.21 3.45 36.46
CA ALA A 139 4.10 2.42 37.49
C ALA A 139 3.45 2.92 38.79
N ARG A 140 3.40 4.24 39.03
CA ARG A 140 2.65 4.86 40.13
C ARG A 140 1.15 4.94 39.88
N PHE A 141 0.70 4.75 38.64
CA PHE A 141 -0.71 4.79 38.25
C PHE A 141 -1.33 3.41 37.97
N ASN A 142 -0.51 2.38 37.74
CA ASN A 142 -0.98 1.04 37.36
C ASN A 142 -0.60 -0.04 38.38
N SER A 143 -1.44 -0.22 39.41
CA SER A 143 -1.54 -1.49 40.13
C SER A 143 -2.64 -2.35 39.49
N GLU A 144 -2.31 -3.60 39.15
CA GLU A 144 -3.21 -4.64 38.62
C GLU A 144 -3.73 -4.47 37.18
N GLY A 145 -2.96 -5.01 36.23
CA GLY A 145 -3.43 -5.33 34.88
C GLY A 145 -3.19 -6.81 34.56
N SER A 146 -4.25 -7.64 34.60
CA SER A 146 -4.14 -9.06 34.28
C SER A 146 -3.80 -9.27 32.80
N ARG A 147 -2.89 -10.23 32.51
CA ARG A 147 -2.70 -10.75 31.14
C ARG A 147 -3.97 -11.51 30.74
N GLY A 148 -4.81 -10.88 29.94
CA GLY A 148 -6.01 -11.52 29.40
C GLY A 148 -5.64 -12.69 28.48
N GLU A 149 -5.90 -13.93 28.93
CA GLU A 149 -5.87 -15.10 28.06
C GLU A 149 -6.96 -15.00 26.98
N MET A 150 -6.62 -15.41 25.76
CA MET A 150 -7.52 -15.39 24.61
C MET A 150 -8.65 -16.42 24.78
N ARG A 151 -9.82 -16.00 25.27
CA ARG A 151 -11.01 -16.85 25.28
C ARG A 151 -11.61 -16.94 23.89
N ARG A 152 -11.30 -18.05 23.20
CA ARG A 152 -11.87 -18.46 21.90
C ARG A 152 -13.37 -18.18 21.82
N SER A 153 -13.78 -17.28 20.92
CA SER A 153 -15.18 -16.95 20.67
C SER A 153 -15.81 -17.92 19.65
N SER A 154 -16.03 -19.17 20.07
CA SER A 154 -16.59 -20.24 19.22
C SER A 154 -18.06 -20.06 18.79
N GLN A 155 -18.68 -18.91 19.11
CA GLN A 155 -20.03 -18.55 18.70
C GLN A 155 -20.02 -17.18 18.02
N VAL A 156 -20.10 -17.20 16.69
CA VAL A 156 -20.17 -15.99 15.86
C VAL A 156 -21.50 -15.28 16.11
N PHE A 157 -21.43 -14.09 16.69
CA PHE A 157 -22.60 -13.28 17.05
C PHE A 157 -23.49 -12.96 15.83
N LYS A 158 -24.82 -13.06 15.99
CA LYS A 158 -25.80 -12.53 15.02
C LYS A 158 -25.98 -11.03 15.30
N GLN A 159 -25.31 -10.20 14.50
CA GLN A 159 -25.28 -8.73 14.64
C GLN A 159 -26.60 -8.04 14.24
N SER A 160 -27.60 -8.83 13.80
CA SER A 160 -28.83 -8.44 13.12
C SER A 160 -30.03 -8.15 14.02
N GLU A 161 -29.89 -8.22 15.35
CA GLU A 161 -30.99 -7.87 16.25
C GLU A 161 -31.17 -6.35 16.35
N ILE A 162 -32.39 -5.89 16.07
CA ILE A 162 -32.79 -4.48 16.00
C ILE A 162 -33.62 -4.15 17.25
N VAL A 163 -33.30 -3.04 17.92
CA VAL A 163 -34.00 -2.49 19.09
C VAL A 163 -34.45 -1.06 18.74
N GLY A 164 -35.59 -0.59 19.26
CA GLY A 164 -36.19 0.73 18.99
C GLY A 164 -36.83 0.92 17.62
N LEU A 165 -36.18 0.48 16.54
CA LEU A 165 -36.54 0.80 15.16
C LEU A 165 -37.75 -0.01 14.61
N THR A 166 -38.73 -0.35 15.44
CA THR A 166 -39.94 -1.10 15.03
C THR A 166 -41.10 -0.18 14.69
N GLU A 167 -41.29 0.90 15.44
CA GLU A 167 -42.34 1.88 15.13
C GLU A 167 -41.98 2.77 13.94
N ASP A 168 -40.71 3.18 13.83
CA ASP A 168 -40.19 3.87 12.65
C ASP A 168 -40.41 3.06 11.36
N ALA A 169 -40.10 1.75 11.41
CA ALA A 169 -40.34 0.85 10.29
C ALA A 169 -41.83 0.72 9.95
N LYS A 170 -42.72 0.58 10.95
CA LYS A 170 -44.19 0.54 10.73
C LYS A 170 -44.69 1.85 10.10
N ARG A 171 -44.21 3.02 10.55
CA ARG A 171 -44.56 4.33 9.99
C ARG A 171 -44.20 4.42 8.51
N ILE A 172 -42.96 4.06 8.14
CA ILE A 172 -42.52 4.14 6.74
C ILE A 172 -43.22 3.07 5.88
N LYS A 173 -43.48 1.86 6.40
CA LYS A 173 -44.33 0.88 5.70
C LYS A 173 -45.73 1.44 5.41
N GLY A 174 -46.29 2.24 6.33
CA GLY A 174 -47.54 2.98 6.12
C GLY A 174 -47.53 3.95 4.93
N TRP A 175 -46.35 4.42 4.48
CA TRP A 175 -46.19 5.25 3.28
C TRP A 175 -45.97 4.45 2.00
N ILE A 176 -45.52 3.20 2.12
CA ILE A 176 -45.14 2.30 1.01
C ILE A 176 -46.28 1.36 0.61
N LEU A 177 -47.03 0.83 1.57
CA LEU A 177 -48.08 -0.18 1.34
C LEU A 177 -49.40 0.33 0.71
N PRO A 178 -49.81 1.61 0.82
CA PRO A 178 -51.00 2.11 0.11
C PRO A 178 -50.88 2.03 -1.41
N ARG A 179 -51.94 1.63 -2.12
CA ARG A 179 -51.97 1.59 -3.60
C ARG A 179 -52.39 2.95 -4.18
N ASN A 180 -51.52 3.95 -4.04
CA ASN A 180 -51.64 5.20 -4.79
C ASN A 180 -50.93 5.08 -6.15
N LYS A 181 -51.35 5.91 -7.12
CA LYS A 181 -50.91 5.86 -8.53
C LYS A 181 -49.70 6.74 -8.86
N GLU A 182 -49.01 7.27 -7.85
CA GLU A 182 -47.90 8.22 -8.03
C GLU A 182 -46.56 7.58 -7.63
N LEU A 183 -45.46 8.14 -8.11
CA LEU A 183 -44.11 7.74 -7.72
C LEU A 183 -43.84 8.16 -6.26
N HIS A 184 -43.54 7.21 -5.38
CA HIS A 184 -43.38 7.47 -3.95
C HIS A 184 -41.93 7.82 -3.57
N TYR A 185 -41.64 9.09 -3.33
CA TYR A 185 -40.39 9.54 -2.72
C TYR A 185 -40.48 9.53 -1.18
N ILE A 186 -39.47 8.99 -0.51
CA ILE A 186 -39.35 8.89 0.97
C ILE A 186 -37.92 9.24 1.38
N GLY A 187 -37.78 10.09 2.40
CA GLY A 187 -36.49 10.46 2.99
C GLY A 187 -36.27 9.85 4.36
N ILE A 188 -35.06 9.36 4.66
CA ILE A 188 -34.64 8.93 6.00
C ILE A 188 -33.39 9.73 6.37
N VAL A 189 -33.52 10.71 7.27
CA VAL A 189 -32.46 11.67 7.57
C VAL A 189 -32.05 11.62 9.03
N GLY A 190 -30.75 11.79 9.30
CA GLY A 190 -30.22 11.82 10.66
C GLY A 190 -28.71 11.58 10.70
N MET A 191 -28.11 11.75 11.88
CA MET A 191 -26.65 11.67 12.05
C MET A 191 -26.07 10.26 11.79
N GLY A 192 -24.74 10.17 11.72
CA GLY A 192 -24.04 8.89 11.59
C GLY A 192 -24.32 7.94 12.75
N GLY A 193 -24.36 6.63 12.50
CA GLY A 193 -24.57 5.61 13.54
C GLY A 193 -26.00 5.51 14.11
N LEU A 194 -26.95 6.34 13.64
CA LEU A 194 -28.33 6.40 14.14
C LEU A 194 -29.22 5.23 13.65
N GLY A 195 -28.80 4.48 12.64
CA GLY A 195 -29.52 3.31 12.13
C GLY A 195 -30.44 3.57 10.92
N LYS A 196 -30.20 4.66 10.15
CA LYS A 196 -30.92 4.97 8.89
C LYS A 196 -30.93 3.78 7.91
N THR A 197 -29.73 3.31 7.56
CA THR A 197 -29.49 2.12 6.74
C THR A 197 -30.16 0.88 7.32
N THR A 198 -30.13 0.71 8.65
CA THR A 198 -30.79 -0.41 9.36
C THR A 198 -32.32 -0.40 9.17
N ILE A 199 -32.97 0.76 9.26
CA ILE A 199 -34.40 0.91 8.96
C ILE A 199 -34.68 0.60 7.49
N ALA A 200 -33.92 1.20 6.58
CA ALA A 200 -34.08 0.96 5.14
C ALA A 200 -33.89 -0.52 4.78
N GLN A 201 -32.90 -1.21 5.34
CA GLN A 201 -32.68 -2.65 5.16
C GLN A 201 -33.82 -3.51 5.74
N LYS A 202 -34.37 -3.13 6.91
CA LYS A 202 -35.51 -3.81 7.53
C LYS A 202 -36.75 -3.72 6.64
N ILE A 203 -37.03 -2.53 6.08
CA ILE A 203 -38.14 -2.29 5.15
C ILE A 203 -37.92 -3.02 3.82
N PHE A 204 -36.73 -2.91 3.23
CA PHE A 204 -36.38 -3.56 1.96
C PHE A 204 -36.51 -5.09 2.03
N ASN A 205 -36.30 -5.67 3.21
CA ASN A 205 -36.40 -7.10 3.47
C ASN A 205 -37.74 -7.59 4.06
N ASP A 206 -38.68 -6.70 4.34
CA ASP A 206 -39.98 -7.03 4.92
C ASP A 206 -40.83 -7.91 3.98
N LYS A 207 -41.61 -8.85 4.56
CA LYS A 207 -42.44 -9.81 3.81
C LYS A 207 -43.50 -9.12 2.94
N GLU A 208 -44.14 -8.06 3.45
CA GLU A 208 -45.21 -7.32 2.76
C GLU A 208 -44.65 -6.45 1.63
N VAL A 209 -43.49 -5.81 1.87
CA VAL A 209 -42.77 -5.01 0.88
C VAL A 209 -42.25 -5.89 -0.26
N LYS A 210 -41.71 -7.07 0.06
CA LYS A 210 -41.32 -8.11 -0.91
C LYS A 210 -42.48 -8.60 -1.77
N ALA A 211 -43.68 -8.70 -1.21
CA ALA A 211 -44.87 -9.11 -1.96
C ALA A 211 -45.43 -8.01 -2.89
N ARG A 212 -45.12 -6.73 -2.62
CA ARG A 212 -45.57 -5.58 -3.43
C ARG A 212 -44.71 -5.32 -4.66
N PHE A 213 -43.39 -5.32 -4.50
CA PHE A 213 -42.46 -4.89 -5.55
C PHE A 213 -41.79 -6.08 -6.24
N GLN A 214 -42.03 -6.18 -7.55
CA GLN A 214 -41.39 -7.18 -8.41
C GLN A 214 -39.87 -7.00 -8.45
N GLU A 215 -39.41 -5.76 -8.63
CA GLU A 215 -38.00 -5.40 -8.64
C GLU A 215 -37.64 -4.61 -7.37
N ARG A 216 -36.51 -4.94 -6.74
CA ARG A 216 -36.02 -4.25 -5.53
C ARG A 216 -34.52 -4.04 -5.69
N ILE A 217 -34.10 -2.78 -5.68
CA ILE A 217 -32.75 -2.32 -6.02
C ILE A 217 -32.18 -1.55 -4.84
N TRP A 218 -30.94 -1.86 -4.46
CA TRP A 218 -30.20 -1.17 -3.40
C TRP A 218 -28.92 -0.56 -3.94
N VAL A 219 -28.73 0.75 -3.80
CA VAL A 219 -27.57 1.46 -4.36
C VAL A 219 -26.95 2.36 -3.28
N PRO A 220 -25.74 2.04 -2.78
CA PRO A 220 -24.99 2.99 -1.96
C PRO A 220 -24.49 4.15 -2.83
N VAL A 221 -24.50 5.37 -2.29
CA VAL A 221 -24.13 6.60 -3.00
C VAL A 221 -22.99 7.28 -2.24
N SER A 222 -21.78 7.26 -2.80
CA SER A 222 -20.61 7.91 -2.20
C SER A 222 -20.67 9.44 -2.32
N GLU A 223 -19.86 10.14 -1.52
CA GLU A 223 -19.76 11.61 -1.58
C GLU A 223 -19.38 12.13 -2.99
N ASN A 224 -18.55 11.36 -3.70
CA ASN A 224 -18.07 11.64 -5.06
C ASN A 224 -18.82 10.78 -6.10
N ALA A 225 -20.15 10.69 -5.97
CA ALA A 225 -21.06 9.91 -6.81
C ALA A 225 -20.79 10.02 -8.34
N ASN A 226 -20.41 8.91 -8.98
CA ASN A 226 -20.27 8.81 -10.42
C ASN A 226 -21.57 8.27 -11.06
N VAL A 227 -22.20 9.06 -11.92
CA VAL A 227 -23.48 8.72 -12.60
C VAL A 227 -23.41 7.36 -13.30
N TYR A 228 -22.30 7.07 -13.98
CA TYR A 228 -22.12 5.83 -14.74
C TYR A 228 -22.11 4.60 -13.83
N GLU A 229 -21.48 4.70 -12.66
CA GLU A 229 -21.38 3.59 -11.69
C GLU A 229 -22.72 3.32 -11.00
N ILE A 230 -23.47 4.38 -10.66
CA ILE A 230 -24.82 4.26 -10.09
C ILE A 230 -25.76 3.60 -11.11
N LEU A 231 -25.81 4.09 -12.35
CA LEU A 231 -26.62 3.51 -13.43
C LEU A 231 -26.24 2.04 -13.70
N LYS A 232 -24.94 1.71 -13.69
CA LYS A 232 -24.44 0.34 -13.86
C LYS A 232 -24.81 -0.56 -12.68
N SER A 233 -24.81 -0.05 -11.44
CA SER A 233 -25.24 -0.79 -10.24
C SER A 233 -26.72 -1.15 -10.31
N ILE A 234 -27.56 -0.22 -10.78
CA ILE A 234 -29.00 -0.44 -11.02
C ILE A 234 -29.21 -1.53 -12.09
N LEU A 235 -28.57 -1.40 -13.27
CA LEU A 235 -28.71 -2.36 -14.37
C LEU A 235 -28.21 -3.76 -14.01
N LYS A 236 -27.12 -3.88 -13.23
CA LYS A 236 -26.58 -5.16 -12.73
C LYS A 236 -27.60 -5.89 -11.85
N GLN A 237 -28.33 -5.17 -11.02
CA GLN A 237 -29.39 -5.75 -10.16
C GLN A 237 -30.63 -6.15 -10.98
N LEU A 238 -30.97 -5.36 -12.02
CA LEU A 238 -32.02 -5.69 -12.99
C LEU A 238 -31.65 -6.79 -13.99
N ARG A 239 -30.43 -7.36 -13.91
CA ARG A 239 -29.91 -8.42 -14.79
C ARG A 239 -29.91 -8.04 -16.28
N ALA A 240 -29.76 -6.76 -16.59
CA ALA A 240 -29.71 -6.25 -17.95
C ALA A 240 -28.29 -6.28 -18.54
N ASP A 241 -28.17 -6.43 -19.86
CA ASP A 241 -26.90 -6.69 -20.52
C ASP A 241 -26.01 -5.43 -20.64
N ASP A 242 -24.78 -5.54 -20.12
CA ASP A 242 -23.81 -4.46 -19.87
C ASP A 242 -23.05 -4.01 -21.14
N GLN A 243 -23.60 -4.28 -22.33
CA GLN A 243 -23.02 -3.83 -23.59
C GLN A 243 -23.04 -2.31 -23.68
N ALA A 244 -21.86 -1.73 -23.97
CA ALA A 244 -21.58 -0.30 -23.97
C ALA A 244 -22.35 0.46 -25.06
N THR A 245 -23.59 0.81 -24.74
CA THR A 245 -24.47 1.70 -25.51
C THR A 245 -24.56 3.05 -24.83
N SER A 246 -24.54 4.14 -25.60
CA SER A 246 -24.46 5.53 -25.13
C SER A 246 -25.69 6.06 -24.38
N ASP A 247 -26.66 5.22 -24.02
CA ASP A 247 -27.90 5.60 -23.33
C ASP A 247 -28.31 4.52 -22.30
N LEU A 248 -27.74 4.65 -21.10
CA LEU A 248 -28.05 3.80 -19.95
C LEU A 248 -29.40 4.17 -19.28
N PRO A 249 -29.78 5.45 -19.14
CA PRO A 249 -31.09 5.82 -18.57
C PRO A 249 -32.27 5.25 -19.36
N HIS A 250 -32.22 5.27 -20.70
CA HIS A 250 -33.29 4.68 -21.53
C HIS A 250 -33.44 3.17 -21.31
N LYS A 251 -32.33 2.43 -21.12
CA LYS A 251 -32.36 0.99 -20.79
C LYS A 251 -33.05 0.73 -19.44
N ILE A 252 -32.76 1.54 -18.42
CA ILE A 252 -33.41 1.41 -17.10
C ILE A 252 -34.91 1.68 -17.23
N CYS A 253 -35.30 2.76 -17.92
CA CYS A 253 -36.70 3.08 -18.16
C CYS A 253 -37.42 1.93 -18.87
N GLN A 254 -36.83 1.37 -19.93
CA GLN A 254 -37.39 0.23 -20.66
C GLN A 254 -37.58 -1.02 -19.78
N VAL A 255 -36.61 -1.38 -18.94
CA VAL A 255 -36.66 -2.60 -18.09
C VAL A 255 -37.58 -2.45 -16.88
N LEU A 256 -37.85 -1.21 -16.46
CA LEU A 256 -38.80 -0.89 -15.38
C LEU A 256 -40.21 -0.55 -15.89
N SER A 257 -40.39 -0.34 -17.21
CA SER A 257 -41.62 0.20 -17.80
C SER A 257 -42.86 -0.68 -17.65
N ASP A 258 -42.72 -1.96 -17.29
CA ASP A 258 -43.81 -2.91 -17.07
C ASP A 258 -43.87 -3.44 -15.62
N LYS A 259 -43.10 -2.87 -14.69
CA LYS A 259 -42.87 -3.45 -13.35
C LYS A 259 -43.08 -2.49 -12.18
N THR A 260 -43.49 -3.05 -11.04
CA THR A 260 -43.43 -2.35 -9.75
C THR A 260 -42.02 -2.44 -9.17
N TYR A 261 -41.42 -1.30 -8.85
CA TYR A 261 -40.04 -1.23 -8.36
C TYR A 261 -39.87 -0.44 -7.06
N LEU A 262 -38.92 -0.89 -6.23
CA LEU A 262 -38.40 -0.17 -5.07
C LEU A 262 -36.91 0.10 -5.27
N ILE A 263 -36.48 1.35 -5.24
CA ILE A 263 -35.07 1.75 -5.26
C ILE A 263 -34.70 2.35 -3.91
N VAL A 264 -33.61 1.89 -3.31
CA VAL A 264 -33.00 2.52 -2.13
C VAL A 264 -31.70 3.17 -2.56
N LEU A 265 -31.57 4.47 -2.31
CA LEU A 265 -30.33 5.25 -2.45
C LEU A 265 -29.80 5.52 -1.04
N ASP A 266 -28.71 4.85 -0.66
CA ASP A 266 -28.20 4.86 0.72
C ASP A 266 -27.02 5.85 0.88
N ASP A 267 -27.08 6.62 1.98
CA ASP A 267 -26.19 7.70 2.43
C ASP A 267 -25.84 8.78 1.39
N VAL A 268 -26.86 9.35 0.73
CA VAL A 268 -26.67 10.41 -0.27
C VAL A 268 -26.13 11.71 0.35
N TRP A 269 -24.97 12.17 -0.12
CA TRP A 269 -24.28 13.37 0.41
C TRP A 269 -24.58 14.68 -0.32
N ASN A 270 -24.70 14.66 -1.65
CA ASN A 270 -25.02 15.85 -2.45
C ASN A 270 -25.50 15.47 -3.86
N ILE A 271 -26.19 16.39 -4.54
CA ILE A 271 -26.60 16.25 -5.95
C ILE A 271 -25.91 17.22 -6.92
N LYS A 272 -24.92 18.00 -6.46
CA LYS A 272 -24.36 19.17 -7.18
C LYS A 272 -23.73 18.83 -8.55
N ASN A 273 -23.42 17.56 -8.78
CA ASN A 273 -22.80 17.06 -10.01
C ASN A 273 -23.82 16.67 -11.11
N GLY A 274 -25.12 16.93 -10.96
CA GLY A 274 -26.14 16.68 -11.99
C GLY A 274 -26.52 15.20 -12.17
N TRP A 275 -26.12 14.34 -11.24
CA TRP A 275 -26.26 12.89 -11.36
C TRP A 275 -27.71 12.42 -11.13
N TRP A 276 -28.45 13.10 -10.25
CA TRP A 276 -29.82 12.74 -9.89
C TRP A 276 -30.81 13.10 -10.99
N GLU A 277 -30.61 14.23 -11.65
CA GLU A 277 -31.33 14.70 -12.83
C GLU A 277 -31.19 13.69 -13.97
N THR A 278 -29.98 13.15 -14.17
CA THR A 278 -29.73 12.12 -15.19
C THR A 278 -30.44 10.80 -14.88
N ILE A 279 -30.50 10.39 -13.61
CA ILE A 279 -31.17 9.14 -13.20
C ILE A 279 -32.69 9.30 -13.23
N SER A 280 -33.23 10.41 -12.74
CA SER A 280 -34.68 10.67 -12.68
C SER A 280 -35.33 10.71 -14.06
N ILE A 281 -34.62 11.18 -15.10
CA ILE A 281 -35.05 11.05 -16.51
C ILE A 281 -35.22 9.58 -16.94
N GLY A 282 -34.42 8.66 -16.39
CA GLY A 282 -34.45 7.23 -16.68
C GLY A 282 -35.46 6.42 -15.88
N LEU A 283 -36.31 7.05 -15.05
CA LEU A 283 -37.30 6.37 -14.22
C LEU A 283 -38.72 6.54 -14.78
N PRO A 284 -39.52 5.45 -14.94
CA PRO A 284 -40.89 5.55 -15.41
C PRO A 284 -41.77 6.46 -14.54
N SER A 285 -42.48 7.39 -15.17
CA SER A 285 -43.32 8.40 -14.50
C SER A 285 -44.79 8.39 -14.97
N THR A 286 -45.22 7.34 -15.69
CA THR A 286 -46.58 7.22 -16.24
C THR A 286 -47.58 6.69 -15.20
N GLU A 287 -48.84 7.14 -15.31
CA GLU A 287 -49.94 7.01 -14.32
C GLU A 287 -50.37 5.56 -13.95
N GLU A 288 -49.77 4.54 -14.56
CA GLU A 288 -50.04 3.13 -14.31
C GLU A 288 -48.97 2.44 -13.41
N HIS A 289 -47.86 3.12 -13.11
CA HIS A 289 -46.67 2.49 -12.51
C HIS A 289 -46.38 2.96 -11.07
N SER A 290 -46.51 2.04 -10.11
CA SER A 290 -46.19 2.30 -8.69
C SER A 290 -44.72 2.01 -8.37
N GLY A 291 -43.86 2.98 -8.68
CA GLY A 291 -42.47 3.00 -8.20
C GLY A 291 -42.35 3.62 -6.79
N CYS A 292 -41.33 3.22 -6.04
CA CYS A 292 -40.99 3.82 -4.75
C CYS A 292 -39.48 4.04 -4.65
N ILE A 293 -39.06 5.17 -4.08
CA ILE A 293 -37.66 5.56 -3.91
C ILE A 293 -37.44 5.99 -2.47
N ILE A 294 -36.59 5.26 -1.76
CA ILE A 294 -36.14 5.59 -0.40
C ILE A 294 -34.74 6.20 -0.51
N ILE A 295 -34.56 7.39 0.06
CA ILE A 295 -33.28 8.10 0.09
C ILE A 295 -32.85 8.21 1.55
N THR A 296 -31.70 7.65 1.91
CA THR A 296 -31.10 7.89 3.23
C THR A 296 -30.01 8.96 3.12
N SER A 297 -29.91 9.86 4.10
CA SER A 297 -28.91 10.93 4.09
C SER A 297 -28.59 11.45 5.49
N ARG A 298 -27.50 12.21 5.63
CA ARG A 298 -27.17 13.01 6.81
C ARG A 298 -27.71 14.45 6.71
N ILE A 299 -28.13 14.88 5.51
CA ILE A 299 -28.47 16.28 5.19
C ILE A 299 -29.93 16.35 4.71
N VAL A 300 -30.77 17.13 5.39
CA VAL A 300 -32.20 17.25 5.06
C VAL A 300 -32.40 17.91 3.70
N ASP A 301 -31.62 18.93 3.39
CA ASP A 301 -31.78 19.75 2.18
C ASP A 301 -31.55 18.92 0.91
N VAL A 302 -30.54 18.05 0.90
CA VAL A 302 -30.25 17.13 -0.22
C VAL A 302 -31.44 16.23 -0.53
N VAL A 303 -32.15 15.77 0.50
CA VAL A 303 -33.33 14.91 0.37
C VAL A 303 -34.54 15.71 -0.13
N LYS A 304 -34.69 16.98 0.28
CA LYS A 304 -35.70 17.90 -0.25
C LYS A 304 -35.44 18.24 -1.73
N ASP A 305 -34.19 18.56 -2.09
CA ASP A 305 -33.77 18.87 -3.45
C ASP A 305 -34.00 17.69 -4.42
N MET A 306 -33.93 16.44 -3.92
CA MET A 306 -34.27 15.24 -4.70
C MET A 306 -35.78 15.02 -4.91
N GLY A 307 -36.65 15.92 -4.42
CA GLY A 307 -38.11 15.88 -4.63
C GLY A 307 -38.90 15.18 -3.52
N VAL A 308 -38.29 14.89 -2.37
CA VAL A 308 -39.03 14.32 -1.22
C VAL A 308 -39.87 15.41 -0.55
N MET A 309 -41.18 15.23 -0.52
CA MET A 309 -42.08 16.07 0.29
C MET A 309 -41.74 15.97 1.77
N GLU A 310 -41.77 17.09 2.48
CA GLU A 310 -41.42 17.20 3.91
C GLU A 310 -42.24 16.24 4.80
N THR A 311 -43.50 15.98 4.46
CA THR A 311 -44.37 15.01 5.14
C THR A 311 -43.93 13.55 5.01
N ARG A 312 -43.00 13.25 4.10
CA ARG A 312 -42.37 11.94 3.85
C ARG A 312 -40.89 11.91 4.18
N VAL A 313 -40.38 12.93 4.88
CA VAL A 313 -39.07 12.87 5.54
C VAL A 313 -39.28 12.25 6.93
N HIS A 314 -38.54 11.19 7.21
CA HIS A 314 -38.49 10.53 8.50
C HIS A 314 -37.13 10.77 9.16
N GLN A 315 -37.13 11.09 10.44
CA GLN A 315 -35.93 11.19 11.27
C GLN A 315 -36.03 10.12 12.37
N PRO A 316 -35.15 9.10 12.40
CA PRO A 316 -35.14 8.09 13.44
C PRO A 316 -34.83 8.71 14.81
N LYS A 317 -35.40 8.16 15.88
CA LYS A 317 -35.13 8.62 17.24
C LYS A 317 -33.82 8.03 17.80
N LEU A 318 -33.26 8.71 18.79
CA LEU A 318 -32.27 8.11 19.69
C LEU A 318 -32.96 7.05 20.57
N LEU A 319 -32.22 6.01 20.97
CA LEU A 319 -32.72 5.01 21.93
C LEU A 319 -32.84 5.64 23.31
N ASP A 320 -33.90 5.29 24.04
CA ASP A 320 -34.02 5.64 25.45
C ASP A 320 -33.08 4.81 26.35
N GLU A 321 -33.13 5.03 27.66
CA GLU A 321 -32.26 4.36 28.63
C GLU A 321 -32.53 2.84 28.72
N GLU A 322 -33.78 2.39 28.59
CA GLU A 322 -34.15 0.97 28.68
C GLU A 322 -33.93 0.23 27.35
N GLU A 323 -34.25 0.87 26.22
CA GLU A 323 -33.90 0.36 24.88
C GLU A 323 -32.39 0.28 24.68
N GLY A 324 -31.66 1.32 25.11
CA GLY A 324 -30.21 1.36 25.08
C GLY A 324 -29.57 0.33 26.03
N TRP A 325 -30.13 0.14 27.23
CA TRP A 325 -29.70 -0.92 28.15
C TRP A 325 -29.98 -2.32 27.59
N SER A 326 -31.15 -2.54 27.00
CA SER A 326 -31.49 -3.79 26.31
C SER A 326 -30.52 -4.08 25.16
N LEU A 327 -30.17 -3.08 24.35
CA LEU A 327 -29.16 -3.20 23.31
C LEU A 327 -27.77 -3.51 23.89
N LEU A 328 -27.34 -2.80 24.94
CA LEU A 328 -26.06 -3.04 25.61
C LEU A 328 -25.99 -4.49 26.16
N CYS A 329 -27.05 -4.95 26.82
CA CYS A 329 -27.16 -6.31 27.34
C CYS A 329 -27.04 -7.37 26.25
N LYS A 330 -27.73 -7.19 25.11
CA LYS A 330 -27.68 -8.15 23.99
C LYS A 330 -26.27 -8.31 23.43
N VAL A 331 -25.50 -7.23 23.34
CA VAL A 331 -24.11 -7.26 22.83
C VAL A 331 -23.12 -7.77 23.89
N ALA A 332 -23.22 -7.28 25.14
CA ALA A 332 -22.27 -7.62 26.20
C ALA A 332 -22.48 -9.03 26.79
N PHE A 333 -23.72 -9.50 26.92
CA PHE A 333 -24.07 -10.78 27.56
C PHE A 333 -24.53 -11.82 26.54
N LYS A 334 -23.64 -12.17 25.59
CA LYS A 334 -23.86 -13.15 24.50
C LYS A 334 -24.64 -14.40 24.94
N SER A 335 -25.95 -14.43 24.64
CA SER A 335 -26.88 -15.58 24.73
C SER A 335 -27.21 -16.20 26.11
N LYS A 336 -26.81 -15.62 27.25
CA LYS A 336 -27.38 -16.06 28.54
C LYS A 336 -28.79 -15.50 28.69
N LYS A 337 -29.78 -16.35 29.03
CA LYS A 337 -31.16 -15.94 29.33
C LYS A 337 -31.14 -14.74 30.28
N GLN A 338 -32.00 -13.74 30.03
CA GLN A 338 -32.09 -12.44 30.74
C GLN A 338 -32.41 -12.53 32.25
N GLY A 339 -32.43 -13.72 32.86
CA GLY A 339 -32.59 -13.89 34.30
C GLY A 339 -31.31 -13.52 35.07
N SER A 340 -31.42 -12.49 35.92
CA SER A 340 -30.42 -11.99 36.86
C SER A 340 -29.15 -11.33 36.26
N THR A 341 -29.31 -10.18 35.61
CA THR A 341 -28.31 -9.11 35.71
C THR A 341 -28.23 -8.61 37.16
N ASN A 342 -27.03 -8.43 37.70
CA ASN A 342 -26.83 -7.88 39.04
C ASN A 342 -27.22 -6.38 39.03
N SER A 343 -28.01 -5.92 40.00
CA SER A 343 -28.49 -4.53 40.08
C SER A 343 -27.38 -3.47 40.07
N ASN A 344 -26.17 -3.83 40.51
CA ASN A 344 -25.01 -2.92 40.47
C ASN A 344 -24.38 -2.85 39.06
N LEU A 345 -24.41 -3.94 38.28
CA LEU A 345 -24.01 -3.91 36.87
C LEU A 345 -25.01 -3.13 36.02
N GLU A 346 -26.30 -3.27 36.32
CA GLU A 346 -27.36 -2.51 35.64
C GLU A 346 -27.18 -1.01 35.84
N LYS A 347 -26.91 -0.54 37.07
CA LYS A 347 -26.61 0.88 37.32
C LYS A 347 -25.42 1.40 36.51
N ILE A 348 -24.30 0.66 36.48
CA ILE A 348 -23.11 1.06 35.71
C ILE A 348 -23.40 1.01 34.20
N GLY A 349 -24.13 -0.01 33.74
CA GLY A 349 -24.51 -0.18 32.34
C GLY A 349 -25.44 0.91 31.82
N LYS A 350 -26.47 1.26 32.59
CA LYS A 350 -27.36 2.39 32.31
C LYS A 350 -26.58 3.71 32.26
N GLU A 351 -25.67 3.96 33.21
CA GLU A 351 -24.80 5.15 33.18
C GLU A 351 -23.87 5.21 31.94
N ILE A 352 -23.45 4.06 31.40
CA ILE A 352 -22.72 3.98 30.13
C ILE A 352 -23.65 4.34 28.94
N VAL A 353 -24.88 3.83 28.93
CA VAL A 353 -25.90 4.13 27.90
C VAL A 353 -26.25 5.62 27.89
N THR A 354 -26.48 6.24 29.04
CA THR A 354 -26.77 7.68 29.15
C THR A 354 -25.66 8.52 28.51
N LYS A 355 -24.38 8.17 28.75
CA LYS A 355 -23.22 8.86 28.15
C LYS A 355 -23.03 8.59 26.66
N CYS A 356 -23.54 7.47 26.14
CA CYS A 356 -23.60 7.23 24.70
C CYS A 356 -24.65 8.11 23.99
N GLY A 357 -25.48 8.85 24.74
CA GLY A 357 -26.52 9.72 24.19
C GLY A 357 -27.58 8.97 23.39
N GLY A 358 -27.86 7.70 23.74
CA GLY A 358 -28.85 6.88 23.02
C GLY A 358 -28.42 6.41 21.63
N LEU A 359 -27.18 6.64 21.17
CA LEU A 359 -26.76 6.27 19.82
C LEU A 359 -26.46 4.76 19.71
N PRO A 360 -27.14 4.01 18.80
CA PRO A 360 -26.93 2.56 18.67
C PRO A 360 -25.49 2.13 18.39
N LEU A 361 -24.75 2.89 17.56
CA LEU A 361 -23.36 2.58 17.23
C LEU A 361 -22.42 2.66 18.46
N ALA A 362 -22.54 3.73 19.25
CA ALA A 362 -21.73 3.94 20.46
C ALA A 362 -22.01 2.85 21.51
N ILE A 363 -23.30 2.53 21.73
CA ILE A 363 -23.73 1.47 22.64
C ILE A 363 -23.21 0.10 22.18
N LYS A 364 -23.29 -0.22 20.87
CA LYS A 364 -22.75 -1.46 20.30
C LYS A 364 -21.23 -1.57 20.46
N ALA A 365 -20.48 -0.50 20.24
CA ALA A 365 -19.01 -0.51 20.36
C ALA A 365 -18.54 -0.76 21.82
N ILE A 366 -19.13 -0.05 22.79
CA ILE A 366 -18.80 -0.26 24.21
C ILE A 366 -19.29 -1.64 24.69
N GLY A 367 -20.50 -2.06 24.31
CA GLY A 367 -21.01 -3.40 24.58
C GLY A 367 -20.13 -4.51 24.01
N GLY A 368 -19.60 -4.30 22.81
CA GLY A 368 -18.66 -5.20 22.15
C GLY A 368 -17.37 -5.38 22.96
N SER A 369 -16.79 -4.28 23.44
CA SER A 369 -15.63 -4.29 24.33
C SER A 369 -15.92 -5.00 25.67
N LEU A 370 -17.07 -4.71 26.28
CA LEU A 370 -17.52 -5.33 27.53
C LEU A 370 -17.80 -6.84 27.39
N SER A 371 -18.14 -7.32 26.19
CA SER A 371 -18.41 -8.74 25.93
C SER A 371 -17.23 -9.68 26.24
N SER A 372 -16.00 -9.15 26.24
CA SER A 372 -14.79 -9.89 26.63
C SER A 372 -14.61 -9.99 28.16
N LYS A 373 -15.16 -9.04 28.93
CA LYS A 373 -14.90 -8.85 30.37
C LYS A 373 -15.86 -9.58 31.30
N ASN A 374 -16.93 -10.19 30.76
CA ASN A 374 -18.02 -10.83 31.51
C ASN A 374 -18.68 -9.86 32.51
N SER A 375 -19.48 -10.40 33.44
CA SER A 375 -20.21 -9.68 34.50
C SER A 375 -19.29 -9.15 35.64
N SER A 376 -18.07 -8.69 35.32
CA SER A 376 -17.08 -8.21 36.29
C SER A 376 -17.33 -6.73 36.66
N ILE A 377 -17.88 -6.48 37.83
CA ILE A 377 -18.21 -5.11 38.31
C ILE A 377 -16.99 -4.17 38.26
N PRO A 378 -15.77 -4.55 38.72
CA PRO A 378 -14.62 -3.64 38.69
C PRO A 378 -14.17 -3.25 37.27
N GLU A 379 -14.28 -4.16 36.29
CA GLU A 379 -13.93 -3.85 34.89
C GLU A 379 -14.97 -2.94 34.23
N TRP A 380 -16.26 -3.13 34.53
CA TRP A 380 -17.33 -2.24 34.05
C TRP A 380 -17.19 -0.84 34.65
N ASP A 381 -16.89 -0.71 35.95
CA ASP A 381 -16.64 0.57 36.62
C ASP A 381 -15.35 1.25 36.08
N ARG A 382 -14.26 0.49 35.84
CA ARG A 382 -13.05 1.00 35.19
C ARG A 382 -13.36 1.61 33.82
N ILE A 383 -14.03 0.85 32.94
CA ILE A 383 -14.40 1.30 31.59
C ILE A 383 -15.34 2.51 31.66
N CYS A 384 -16.31 2.52 32.58
CA CYS A 384 -17.21 3.65 32.80
C CYS A 384 -16.46 4.93 33.23
N LYS A 385 -15.44 4.81 34.10
CA LYS A 385 -14.58 5.91 34.55
C LYS A 385 -13.66 6.41 33.43
N THR A 386 -13.00 5.52 32.69
CA THR A 386 -12.18 5.89 31.52
C THR A 386 -13.02 6.59 30.45
N PHE A 387 -14.27 6.16 30.24
CA PHE A 387 -15.18 6.83 29.30
C PHE A 387 -15.52 8.26 29.75
N ARG A 388 -15.76 8.52 31.05
CA ARG A 388 -15.96 9.89 31.58
C ARG A 388 -14.77 10.80 31.24
N ALA A 389 -13.55 10.31 31.42
CA ALA A 389 -12.33 11.08 31.14
C ALA A 389 -12.21 11.45 29.66
N LYS A 390 -12.53 10.51 28.74
CA LYS A 390 -12.44 10.75 27.30
C LYS A 390 -13.46 11.74 26.75
N ILE A 391 -14.71 11.70 27.22
CA ILE A 391 -15.75 12.64 26.80
C ILE A 391 -15.33 14.09 27.11
N ALA A 392 -14.70 14.31 28.27
CA ALA A 392 -14.17 15.61 28.67
C ALA A 392 -13.01 16.11 27.78
N THR A 393 -12.23 15.22 27.16
CA THR A 393 -11.14 15.59 26.25
C THR A 393 -11.57 15.82 24.80
N GLU A 394 -12.67 15.24 24.33
CA GLU A 394 -13.11 15.32 22.92
C GLU A 394 -14.26 16.32 22.66
N ASN A 395 -14.27 17.46 23.37
CA ASN A 395 -15.32 18.51 23.24
C ASN A 395 -16.76 17.94 23.28
N ASN A 396 -17.01 16.97 24.15
CA ASN A 396 -18.30 16.26 24.31
C ASN A 396 -18.78 15.42 23.10
N ASN A 397 -17.93 15.06 22.14
CA ASN A 397 -18.30 14.10 21.10
C ASN A 397 -18.34 12.66 21.66
N SER A 398 -19.49 12.28 22.21
CA SER A 398 -19.71 10.95 22.82
C SER A 398 -19.43 9.78 21.87
N VAL A 399 -19.66 9.96 20.57
CA VAL A 399 -19.50 8.90 19.57
C VAL A 399 -18.02 8.60 19.33
N MET A 400 -17.22 9.62 19.03
CA MET A 400 -15.78 9.44 18.84
C MET A 400 -15.12 8.91 20.12
N ALA A 401 -15.51 9.42 21.29
CA ALA A 401 -14.99 8.95 22.57
C ALA A 401 -15.32 7.46 22.82
N SER A 402 -16.52 7.00 22.41
CA SER A 402 -16.94 5.60 22.52
C SER A 402 -16.18 4.67 21.57
N LEU A 403 -15.93 5.11 20.34
CA LEU A 403 -15.18 4.35 19.33
C LEU A 403 -13.68 4.30 19.69
N GLN A 404 -13.09 5.42 20.12
CA GLN A 404 -11.71 5.48 20.59
C GLN A 404 -11.52 4.64 21.87
N LEU A 405 -12.50 4.60 22.78
CA LEU A 405 -12.47 3.67 23.92
C LEU A 405 -12.50 2.21 23.46
N SER A 406 -13.32 1.88 22.46
CA SER A 406 -13.39 0.53 21.91
C SER A 406 -12.13 0.11 21.15
N TYR A 407 -11.40 1.04 20.53
CA TYR A 407 -10.08 0.79 19.94
C TYR A 407 -9.01 0.59 21.02
N ASP A 408 -8.99 1.43 22.06
CA ASP A 408 -7.95 1.36 23.08
C ASP A 408 -7.97 0.05 23.87
N GLU A 409 -9.16 -0.50 24.14
CA GLU A 409 -9.39 -1.81 24.76
C GLU A 409 -9.18 -3.01 23.79
N LEU A 410 -8.69 -2.80 22.55
CA LEU A 410 -8.26 -3.88 21.67
C LEU A 410 -6.90 -4.46 22.09
N PRO A 411 -6.72 -5.80 21.99
CA PRO A 411 -5.41 -6.43 21.96
C PRO A 411 -4.51 -5.82 20.87
N THR A 412 -3.20 -5.69 21.15
CA THR A 412 -2.26 -5.02 20.25
C THR A 412 -2.05 -5.72 18.90
N HIS A 413 -2.28 -7.03 18.83
CA HIS A 413 -2.31 -7.77 17.57
C HIS A 413 -3.52 -7.40 16.71
N LEU A 414 -4.68 -7.09 17.32
CA LEU A 414 -5.86 -6.63 16.58
C LEU A 414 -5.78 -5.17 16.14
N LYS A 415 -5.06 -4.29 16.86
CA LYS A 415 -4.88 -2.87 16.48
C LYS A 415 -4.32 -2.71 15.06
N HIS A 416 -3.27 -3.45 14.72
CA HIS A 416 -2.70 -3.45 13.37
C HIS A 416 -3.65 -4.04 12.31
N CYS A 417 -4.44 -5.06 12.70
CA CYS A 417 -5.41 -5.70 11.81
C CYS A 417 -6.61 -4.80 11.49
N ILE A 418 -7.11 -4.02 12.47
CA ILE A 418 -8.21 -3.07 12.24
C ILE A 418 -7.75 -1.82 11.46
N LEU A 419 -6.50 -1.36 11.65
CA LEU A 419 -5.95 -0.25 10.87
C LEU A 419 -5.87 -0.55 9.36
N CYS A 420 -5.77 -1.83 8.94
CA CYS A 420 -5.87 -2.22 7.53
C CYS A 420 -7.16 -1.76 6.86
N PHE A 421 -8.27 -1.63 7.59
CA PHE A 421 -9.55 -1.18 7.02
C PHE A 421 -9.51 0.29 6.57
N SER A 422 -8.63 1.12 7.16
CA SER A 422 -8.40 2.51 6.71
C SER A 422 -7.83 2.63 5.28
N ILE A 423 -7.40 1.51 4.69
CA ILE A 423 -6.87 1.46 3.32
C ILE A 423 -7.97 1.35 2.27
N TYR A 424 -9.16 0.89 2.63
CA TYR A 424 -10.27 0.77 1.71
C TYR A 424 -11.09 2.08 1.62
N PRO A 425 -11.76 2.33 0.48
CA PRO A 425 -12.75 3.39 0.34
C PRO A 425 -13.93 3.23 1.32
N GLU A 426 -14.75 4.28 1.45
CA GLU A 426 -16.04 4.22 2.14
C GLU A 426 -16.97 3.16 1.52
N ASP A 427 -17.77 2.51 2.37
CA ASP A 427 -18.70 1.42 2.05
C ASP A 427 -18.14 0.24 1.21
N HIS A 428 -16.82 0.14 1.05
CA HIS A 428 -16.20 -0.90 0.24
C HIS A 428 -16.43 -2.30 0.83
N GLU A 429 -16.95 -3.22 0.01
CA GLU A 429 -17.11 -4.63 0.37
C GLU A 429 -15.76 -5.35 0.30
N ILE A 430 -15.21 -5.72 1.46
CA ILE A 430 -13.88 -6.32 1.60
C ILE A 430 -14.03 -7.85 1.61
N SER A 431 -13.30 -8.53 0.72
CA SER A 431 -13.15 -9.99 0.77
C SER A 431 -12.35 -10.40 2.02
N THR A 432 -12.95 -11.25 2.86
CA THR A 432 -12.29 -11.74 4.08
C THR A 432 -11.03 -12.54 3.76
N GLU A 433 -11.06 -13.33 2.69
CA GLU A 433 -9.90 -14.12 2.24
C GLU A 433 -8.72 -13.24 1.82
N GLN A 434 -8.97 -12.14 1.10
CA GLN A 434 -7.92 -11.17 0.75
C GLN A 434 -7.35 -10.50 2.00
N LEU A 435 -8.21 -10.08 2.93
CA LEU A 435 -7.81 -9.41 4.17
C LEU A 435 -6.99 -10.33 5.09
N VAL A 436 -7.43 -11.57 5.29
CA VAL A 436 -6.73 -12.59 6.08
C VAL A 436 -5.37 -12.93 5.45
N ARG A 437 -5.33 -13.17 4.13
CA ARG A 437 -4.07 -13.45 3.42
C ARG A 437 -3.11 -12.25 3.46
N TRP A 438 -3.61 -11.01 3.48
CA TRP A 438 -2.81 -9.80 3.71
C TRP A 438 -2.22 -9.77 5.13
N TRP A 439 -3.02 -9.99 6.18
CA TRP A 439 -2.51 -10.00 7.56
C TRP A 439 -1.43 -11.05 7.80
N VAL A 440 -1.54 -12.22 7.16
CA VAL A 440 -0.49 -13.24 7.13
C VAL A 440 0.75 -12.74 6.38
N GLY A 441 0.59 -12.12 5.20
CA GLY A 441 1.69 -11.58 4.40
C GLY A 441 2.48 -10.43 5.04
N GLU A 442 1.84 -9.58 5.85
CA GLU A 442 2.52 -8.58 6.68
C GLU A 442 3.31 -9.22 7.85
N GLY A 443 2.81 -10.36 8.35
CA GLY A 443 3.27 -11.02 9.56
C GLY A 443 2.59 -10.50 10.84
N PHE A 444 1.37 -9.98 10.74
CA PHE A 444 0.55 -9.62 11.91
C PHE A 444 0.02 -10.86 12.65
N VAL A 445 -0.18 -11.94 11.91
CA VAL A 445 -0.62 -13.24 12.41
C VAL A 445 0.47 -14.27 12.18
N TYR A 446 0.67 -15.14 13.17
CA TYR A 446 1.68 -16.20 13.15
C TYR A 446 1.01 -17.53 13.52
N GLU A 447 1.62 -18.63 13.08
CA GLU A 447 1.20 -19.98 13.43
C GLU A 447 1.58 -20.28 14.90
N GLU A 448 0.63 -20.84 15.65
CA GLU A 448 0.85 -21.40 16.98
C GLU A 448 0.74 -22.93 16.89
N ASP A 449 1.30 -23.67 17.87
CA ASP A 449 1.49 -25.14 17.81
C ASP A 449 0.21 -25.98 17.54
N THR A 450 -0.98 -25.38 17.54
CA THR A 450 -2.27 -26.04 17.28
C THR A 450 -3.11 -25.44 16.15
N GLU A 451 -2.85 -24.20 15.70
CA GLU A 451 -3.70 -23.44 14.78
C GLU A 451 -2.84 -22.70 13.75
N THR A 452 -3.23 -22.76 12.46
CA THR A 452 -2.46 -22.08 11.41
C THR A 452 -2.62 -20.57 11.48
N ALA A 453 -1.69 -19.83 10.87
CA ALA A 453 -1.81 -18.38 10.72
C ALA A 453 -3.13 -17.96 10.03
N ARG A 454 -3.75 -18.81 9.19
CA ARG A 454 -5.09 -18.57 8.65
C ARG A 454 -6.20 -18.79 9.68
N ASP A 455 -6.19 -19.89 10.41
CA ASP A 455 -7.20 -20.16 11.46
C ASP A 455 -7.18 -19.03 12.51
N MET A 456 -5.98 -18.59 12.93
CA MET A 456 -5.77 -17.48 13.85
C MET A 456 -6.27 -16.14 13.28
N ALA A 457 -6.10 -15.89 11.99
CA ALA A 457 -6.59 -14.68 11.33
C ALA A 457 -8.13 -14.66 11.18
N ASP A 458 -8.75 -15.81 10.87
CA ASP A 458 -10.22 -15.97 10.88
C ASP A 458 -10.75 -15.73 12.32
N CYS A 459 -10.05 -16.19 13.36
CA CYS A 459 -10.35 -15.88 14.78
C CYS A 459 -10.21 -14.37 15.11
N TYR A 460 -9.17 -13.70 14.62
CA TYR A 460 -8.97 -12.25 14.82
C TYR A 460 -10.09 -11.41 14.18
N LEU A 461 -10.49 -11.77 12.95
CA LEU A 461 -11.63 -11.13 12.29
C LEU A 461 -12.95 -11.38 13.05
N ALA A 462 -13.16 -12.59 13.55
CA ALA A 462 -14.32 -12.92 14.36
C ALA A 462 -14.38 -12.10 15.67
N GLU A 463 -13.24 -11.81 16.32
CA GLU A 463 -13.23 -10.92 17.48
C GLU A 463 -13.63 -9.48 17.11
N LEU A 464 -13.08 -8.91 16.03
CA LEU A 464 -13.41 -7.56 15.56
C LEU A 464 -14.91 -7.40 15.24
N ILE A 465 -15.51 -8.41 14.59
CA ILE A 465 -16.96 -8.48 14.35
C ILE A 465 -17.73 -8.59 15.66
N SER A 466 -17.25 -9.41 16.60
CA SER A 466 -17.89 -9.58 17.91
C SER A 466 -17.83 -8.32 18.79
N ARG A 467 -16.90 -7.41 18.51
CA ARG A 467 -16.78 -6.07 19.10
C ARG A 467 -17.61 -5.00 18.37
N CYS A 468 -18.35 -5.38 17.32
CA CYS A 468 -19.15 -4.49 16.47
C CYS A 468 -18.35 -3.39 15.75
N LEU A 469 -17.03 -3.55 15.57
CA LEU A 469 -16.18 -2.62 14.82
C LEU A 469 -16.13 -2.94 13.31
N VAL A 470 -16.50 -4.17 12.95
CA VAL A 470 -16.62 -4.67 11.58
C VAL A 470 -18.02 -5.25 11.41
N GLU A 471 -18.65 -4.95 10.27
CA GLU A 471 -19.96 -5.45 9.88
C GLU A 471 -19.81 -6.58 8.87
N VAL A 472 -20.65 -7.60 8.99
CA VAL A 472 -20.65 -8.72 8.04
C VAL A 472 -21.70 -8.50 6.97
N ILE A 473 -21.28 -8.49 5.70
CA ILE A 473 -22.18 -8.41 4.55
C ILE A 473 -22.65 -9.82 4.19
N GLN A 474 -21.72 -10.69 3.75
CA GLN A 474 -22.06 -12.04 3.32
C GLN A 474 -21.52 -13.11 4.29
N ARG A 475 -22.44 -13.94 4.80
CA ARG A 475 -22.11 -15.20 5.49
C ARG A 475 -22.50 -16.38 4.61
N ARG A 476 -21.69 -17.42 4.65
CA ARG A 476 -22.05 -18.76 4.24
C ARG A 476 -23.13 -19.30 5.16
N SER A 477 -24.20 -19.83 4.57
CA SER A 477 -25.49 -19.96 5.25
C SER A 477 -25.61 -21.10 6.28
N TYR A 478 -24.67 -22.06 6.29
CA TYR A 478 -24.70 -23.27 7.12
C TYR A 478 -23.62 -23.34 8.22
N ASP A 479 -22.38 -22.96 7.92
CA ASP A 479 -21.26 -22.94 8.88
C ASP A 479 -21.08 -21.55 9.51
N GLY A 480 -21.70 -20.51 8.94
CA GLY A 480 -21.56 -19.12 9.35
C GLY A 480 -20.26 -18.45 8.91
N ARG A 481 -19.44 -19.09 8.05
CA ARG A 481 -18.17 -18.54 7.57
C ARG A 481 -18.40 -17.21 6.86
N ILE A 482 -17.56 -16.22 7.15
CA ILE A 482 -17.71 -14.87 6.59
C ILE A 482 -16.96 -14.79 5.27
N TYR A 483 -17.64 -14.40 4.19
CA TYR A 483 -17.05 -14.20 2.86
C TYR A 483 -16.67 -12.74 2.61
N SER A 484 -17.51 -11.82 3.08
CA SER A 484 -17.28 -10.38 2.93
C SER A 484 -17.73 -9.59 4.15
N CYS A 485 -17.03 -8.48 4.38
CA CYS A 485 -17.29 -7.57 5.48
C CYS A 485 -17.09 -6.11 5.04
N LYS A 486 -17.60 -5.16 5.83
CA LYS A 486 -17.30 -3.73 5.69
C LYS A 486 -17.03 -3.11 7.05
N MET A 487 -16.47 -1.90 7.03
CA MET A 487 -16.34 -1.05 8.22
C MET A 487 -17.33 0.11 8.09
N HIS A 488 -18.04 0.42 9.17
CA HIS A 488 -18.92 1.59 9.23
C HIS A 488 -18.08 2.89 9.20
N ASP A 489 -18.51 3.91 8.45
CA ASP A 489 -17.68 5.10 8.16
C ASP A 489 -17.11 5.80 9.40
N MET A 490 -17.92 6.04 10.44
CA MET A 490 -17.41 6.66 11.68
C MET A 490 -16.30 5.85 12.36
N VAL A 491 -16.29 4.52 12.20
CA VAL A 491 -15.19 3.65 12.65
C VAL A 491 -13.99 3.80 11.70
N ARG A 492 -14.22 3.90 10.38
CA ARG A 492 -13.19 4.18 9.38
C ARG A 492 -12.53 5.55 9.59
N ASP A 493 -13.29 6.61 9.86
CA ASP A 493 -12.79 7.96 10.16
C ASP A 493 -11.86 7.95 11.38
N LEU A 494 -12.24 7.22 12.43
CA LEU A 494 -11.38 6.98 13.58
C LEU A 494 -10.11 6.20 13.19
N MET A 495 -10.23 5.14 12.39
CA MET A 495 -9.06 4.38 11.93
C MET A 495 -8.14 5.23 11.04
N ILE A 496 -8.68 6.17 10.25
CA ILE A 496 -7.90 7.13 9.45
C ILE A 496 -7.18 8.15 10.34
N LYS A 497 -7.85 8.69 11.37
CA LYS A 497 -7.23 9.55 12.39
C LYS A 497 -6.02 8.84 13.02
N ILE A 498 -6.22 7.63 13.53
CA ILE A 498 -5.15 6.85 14.18
C ILE A 498 -4.07 6.42 13.15
N ALA A 499 -4.44 6.08 11.91
CA ALA A 499 -3.48 5.71 10.88
C ALA A 499 -2.57 6.88 10.46
N ARG A 500 -3.07 8.13 10.50
CA ARG A 500 -2.25 9.35 10.35
C ARG A 500 -1.30 9.50 11.54
N GLU A 501 -1.83 9.42 12.77
CA GLU A 501 -1.06 9.58 14.02
C GLU A 501 0.06 8.53 14.14
N GLU A 502 -0.15 7.29 13.71
CA GLU A 502 0.84 6.20 13.83
C GLU A 502 1.75 6.03 12.59
N THR A 503 1.65 6.90 11.58
CA THR A 503 2.33 6.82 10.26
C THR A 503 2.05 5.50 9.50
N PHE A 504 0.88 4.91 9.73
CA PHE A 504 0.47 3.66 9.10
C PHE A 504 0.17 3.85 7.60
N SER A 505 -0.54 4.93 7.27
CA SER A 505 -0.92 5.35 5.92
C SER A 505 -1.09 6.88 5.87
N SER A 506 -0.88 7.48 4.69
CA SER A 506 -0.92 8.94 4.50
C SER A 506 -2.20 9.33 3.74
N PHE A 507 -2.87 10.39 4.18
CA PHE A 507 -4.18 10.82 3.66
C PHE A 507 -4.22 12.34 3.45
N ASP A 508 -4.97 12.80 2.45
CA ASP A 508 -5.24 14.24 2.22
C ASP A 508 -6.27 14.82 3.21
N ARG A 509 -6.71 16.07 2.99
CA ARG A 509 -7.74 16.72 3.83
C ARG A 509 -9.14 16.13 3.66
N GLY A 510 -9.42 15.40 2.58
CA GLY A 510 -10.69 14.74 2.28
C GLY A 510 -10.69 13.24 2.58
N ASN A 511 -9.81 12.78 3.48
CA ASN A 511 -9.66 11.36 3.86
C ASN A 511 -9.35 10.40 2.68
N LYS A 512 -8.86 10.90 1.53
CA LYS A 512 -8.38 10.08 0.42
C LYS A 512 -6.92 9.69 0.64
N HIS A 513 -6.55 8.46 0.27
CA HIS A 513 -5.15 8.00 0.33
C HIS A 513 -4.26 8.86 -0.56
N ILE A 514 -3.06 9.19 -0.08
CA ILE A 514 -2.02 9.86 -0.87
C ILE A 514 -0.68 9.12 -0.81
N PRO A 515 0.05 9.06 -1.94
CA PRO A 515 1.43 8.58 -1.96
C PRO A 515 2.37 9.63 -1.35
N ALA A 516 2.86 9.40 -0.13
CA ALA A 516 3.87 10.22 0.52
C ALA A 516 5.16 9.44 0.80
N ILE A 517 6.21 10.13 1.28
CA ILE A 517 7.56 9.56 1.48
C ILE A 517 7.62 8.66 2.73
N ASP A 518 6.77 8.95 3.72
CA ASP A 518 6.62 8.24 4.99
C ASP A 518 5.63 7.07 4.90
N THR A 519 4.72 7.06 3.91
CA THR A 519 3.65 6.06 3.76
C THR A 519 4.17 4.63 3.83
N ARG A 520 3.68 3.86 4.81
CA ARG A 520 4.06 2.45 5.00
C ARG A 520 3.15 1.49 4.27
N ARG A 521 1.87 1.83 4.09
CA ARG A 521 0.87 1.01 3.41
C ARG A 521 -0.02 1.88 2.55
N LEU A 522 -0.27 1.47 1.30
CA LEU A 522 -0.97 2.28 0.31
C LEU A 522 -2.06 1.49 -0.41
N GLY A 523 -3.27 2.05 -0.41
CA GLY A 523 -4.37 1.65 -1.28
C GLY A 523 -4.33 2.49 -2.55
N ALA A 524 -3.96 1.87 -3.67
CA ALA A 524 -3.96 2.53 -4.97
C ALA A 524 -5.35 2.46 -5.60
N THR A 525 -5.92 3.63 -5.90
CA THR A 525 -7.17 3.82 -6.65
C THR A 525 -6.86 4.20 -8.11
N SER A 526 -7.87 4.21 -8.97
CA SER A 526 -7.72 4.47 -10.41
C SER A 526 -7.18 5.87 -10.75
N GLU A 527 -7.45 6.86 -9.90
CA GLU A 527 -6.99 8.25 -10.05
C GLU A 527 -5.53 8.49 -9.58
N MET A 528 -4.94 7.54 -8.84
CA MET A 528 -3.69 7.79 -8.12
C MET A 528 -2.44 7.69 -9.00
N ASN A 529 -1.67 8.78 -9.08
CA ASN A 529 -0.39 8.81 -9.77
C ASN A 529 0.76 8.27 -8.88
N LEU A 530 1.09 7.00 -9.07
CA LEU A 530 2.16 6.30 -8.32
C LEU A 530 3.59 6.82 -8.59
N HIS A 531 3.80 7.76 -9.53
CA HIS A 531 5.09 8.43 -9.68
C HIS A 531 5.52 9.19 -8.42
N LEU A 532 4.57 9.67 -7.62
CA LEU A 532 4.82 10.40 -6.37
C LEU A 532 5.51 9.54 -5.27
N LEU A 533 5.58 8.21 -5.45
CA LEU A 533 6.36 7.32 -4.57
C LEU A 533 7.88 7.41 -4.78
N GLN A 534 8.36 8.37 -5.58
CA GLN A 534 9.78 8.59 -5.82
C GLN A 534 10.52 8.99 -4.53
N GLY A 535 11.34 8.08 -4.03
CA GLY A 535 12.12 8.23 -2.78
C GLY A 535 11.54 7.49 -1.59
N ASN A 536 10.34 6.93 -1.65
CA ASN A 536 9.80 6.12 -0.55
C ASN A 536 10.48 4.73 -0.51
N SER A 537 11.23 4.47 0.56
CA SER A 537 11.89 3.20 0.85
C SER A 537 11.16 2.35 1.92
N LYS A 538 10.12 2.91 2.55
CA LYS A 538 9.44 2.40 3.75
C LYS A 538 8.18 1.57 3.48
N ILE A 539 7.62 1.61 2.26
CA ILE A 539 6.40 0.85 1.90
C ILE A 539 6.57 -0.66 2.15
N ARG A 540 5.57 -1.24 2.81
CA ARG A 540 5.44 -2.67 3.14
C ARG A 540 4.25 -3.33 2.43
N ALA A 541 3.16 -2.61 2.20
CA ALA A 541 2.02 -3.09 1.42
C ALA A 541 1.60 -2.09 0.34
N LEU A 542 1.36 -2.62 -0.86
CA LEU A 542 0.75 -1.91 -1.99
C LEU A 542 -0.42 -2.75 -2.51
N LEU A 543 -1.62 -2.18 -2.47
CA LEU A 543 -2.86 -2.86 -2.88
C LEU A 543 -3.57 -2.05 -3.96
N CYS A 544 -3.67 -2.57 -5.18
CA CYS A 544 -4.50 -1.97 -6.23
C CYS A 544 -5.96 -2.40 -6.05
N MET A 545 -6.78 -1.50 -5.49
CA MET A 545 -8.22 -1.74 -5.26
C MET A 545 -9.04 -1.56 -6.55
N GLU A 546 -8.53 -0.75 -7.48
CA GLU A 546 -9.18 -0.40 -8.74
C GLU A 546 -8.22 -0.53 -9.94
N SER A 547 -8.69 -0.16 -11.13
CA SER A 547 -7.90 -0.11 -12.37
C SER A 547 -6.77 0.93 -12.36
N CYS A 548 -5.67 0.65 -11.65
CA CYS A 548 -4.51 1.53 -11.59
C CYS A 548 -3.61 1.44 -12.84
N LEU A 549 -3.15 2.60 -13.32
CA LEU A 549 -2.08 2.69 -14.33
C LEU A 549 -0.72 2.72 -13.64
N ILE A 550 0.13 1.72 -13.89
CA ILE A 550 1.49 1.69 -13.34
C ILE A 550 2.52 2.07 -14.40
N HIS A 551 3.35 3.06 -14.07
CA HIS A 551 4.46 3.54 -14.87
C HIS A 551 5.78 3.03 -14.31
N LEU A 552 6.24 1.88 -14.80
CA LEU A 552 7.60 1.41 -14.53
C LEU A 552 8.54 1.92 -15.62
N ASN A 553 9.41 2.84 -15.23
CA ASN A 553 10.60 3.26 -15.97
C ASN A 553 11.83 2.92 -15.10
N ARG A 554 13.03 2.82 -15.68
CA ARG A 554 14.27 2.61 -14.89
C ARG A 554 14.58 3.75 -13.90
N SER A 555 13.93 4.91 -14.07
CA SER A 555 13.93 6.06 -13.17
C SER A 555 12.68 6.18 -12.27
N SER A 556 11.76 5.19 -12.28
CA SER A 556 10.52 5.25 -11.49
C SER A 556 10.74 4.97 -10.00
N GLY A 557 10.03 5.70 -9.14
CA GLY A 557 10.16 5.61 -7.68
C GLY A 557 9.99 4.19 -7.11
N LEU A 558 9.06 3.42 -7.68
CA LEU A 558 8.80 2.03 -7.31
C LEU A 558 10.07 1.17 -7.34
N ALA A 559 11.00 1.41 -8.26
CA ALA A 559 12.25 0.65 -8.38
C ALA A 559 13.19 0.79 -7.16
N MET A 560 13.00 1.82 -6.32
CA MET A 560 13.81 2.05 -5.12
C MET A 560 13.22 1.41 -3.85
N VAL A 561 11.95 0.96 -3.89
CA VAL A 561 11.31 0.23 -2.79
C VAL A 561 12.06 -1.08 -2.54
N LYS A 562 12.41 -1.36 -1.28
CA LYS A 562 13.11 -2.58 -0.84
C LYS A 562 12.42 -3.29 0.34
N SER A 563 11.39 -2.66 0.91
CA SER A 563 10.73 -3.08 2.16
C SER A 563 9.39 -3.79 1.94
N LEU A 564 9.00 -4.02 0.68
CA LEU A 564 7.70 -4.56 0.32
C LEU A 564 7.56 -6.03 0.76
N ARG A 565 6.46 -6.31 1.47
CA ARG A 565 6.02 -7.63 1.93
C ARG A 565 4.77 -8.11 1.21
N VAL A 566 3.88 -7.18 0.85
CA VAL A 566 2.56 -7.48 0.29
C VAL A 566 2.33 -6.65 -0.98
N LEU A 567 1.99 -7.33 -2.07
CA LEU A 567 1.74 -6.73 -3.37
C LEU A 567 0.49 -7.33 -4.01
N ASP A 568 -0.53 -6.51 -4.25
CA ASP A 568 -1.72 -6.86 -5.03
C ASP A 568 -1.83 -5.96 -6.27
N LEU A 569 -1.78 -6.56 -7.46
CA LEU A 569 -1.86 -5.90 -8.76
C LEU A 569 -3.03 -6.41 -9.61
N SER A 570 -4.10 -6.92 -8.97
CA SER A 570 -5.24 -7.61 -9.63
C SER A 570 -5.98 -6.83 -10.73
N HIS A 571 -5.78 -5.52 -10.80
CA HIS A 571 -6.47 -4.63 -11.75
C HIS A 571 -5.50 -3.75 -12.54
N ILE A 572 -4.22 -4.12 -12.59
CA ILE A 572 -3.17 -3.34 -13.25
C ILE A 572 -3.42 -3.15 -14.76
N LYS A 573 -3.39 -1.90 -15.19
CA LYS A 573 -3.26 -1.52 -16.61
C LYS A 573 -1.81 -1.12 -16.86
N LEU A 574 -1.10 -1.89 -17.68
CA LEU A 574 0.25 -1.54 -18.12
C LEU A 574 0.19 -0.46 -19.20
N ASN A 575 1.02 0.57 -19.05
CA ASN A 575 1.23 1.58 -20.09
C ASN A 575 1.93 0.97 -21.31
N LYS A 576 1.73 1.54 -22.51
CA LYS A 576 2.33 1.13 -23.79
C LYS A 576 3.87 0.98 -23.74
N ASN A 577 4.52 1.71 -22.82
CA ASN A 577 5.98 1.73 -22.68
C ASN A 577 6.53 0.78 -21.60
N THR A 578 5.68 0.08 -20.82
CA THR A 578 6.09 -0.83 -19.75
C THR A 578 5.76 -2.27 -20.13
N THR A 579 6.76 -3.15 -20.16
CA THR A 579 6.53 -4.57 -20.49
C THR A 579 6.27 -5.39 -19.22
N MET A 580 5.64 -6.56 -19.37
CA MET A 580 5.53 -7.56 -18.29
C MET A 580 6.90 -7.99 -17.75
N ARG A 581 7.96 -7.92 -18.57
CA ARG A 581 9.33 -8.23 -18.15
C ARG A 581 9.89 -7.18 -17.19
N ASP A 582 9.60 -5.90 -17.41
CA ASP A 582 10.00 -4.81 -16.51
C ASP A 582 9.28 -4.93 -15.15
N LEU A 583 7.98 -5.26 -15.18
CA LEU A 583 7.20 -5.57 -13.99
C LEU A 583 7.80 -6.75 -13.22
N TRP A 584 8.10 -7.87 -13.89
CA TRP A 584 8.68 -9.04 -13.23
C TRP A 584 10.09 -8.77 -12.68
N HIS A 585 10.91 -7.99 -13.40
CA HIS A 585 12.20 -7.55 -12.90
C HIS A 585 12.06 -6.76 -11.59
N TRP A 586 11.11 -5.83 -11.53
CA TRP A 586 10.82 -5.07 -10.31
C TRP A 586 10.34 -5.98 -9.16
N ILE A 587 9.39 -6.89 -9.41
CA ILE A 587 8.89 -7.84 -8.41
C ILE A 587 10.05 -8.67 -7.83
N THR A 588 10.98 -9.15 -8.67
CA THR A 588 12.13 -9.97 -8.19
C THR A 588 13.16 -9.21 -7.36
N PHE A 589 13.12 -7.88 -7.40
CA PHE A 589 13.96 -7.05 -6.54
C PHE A 589 13.44 -7.02 -5.10
N GLN A 590 12.14 -7.30 -4.89
CA GLN A 590 11.47 -7.31 -3.58
C GLN A 590 11.75 -8.61 -2.81
N LYS A 591 12.97 -8.72 -2.25
CA LYS A 591 13.43 -9.93 -1.53
C LYS A 591 12.58 -10.32 -0.32
N ARG A 592 11.88 -9.34 0.28
CA ARG A 592 11.04 -9.51 1.48
C ARG A 592 9.58 -9.85 1.17
N LEU A 593 9.23 -9.98 -0.12
CA LEU A 593 7.86 -10.24 -0.55
C LEU A 593 7.36 -11.59 -0.03
N ALA A 594 6.27 -11.57 0.73
CA ALA A 594 5.61 -12.73 1.32
C ALA A 594 4.24 -13.01 0.67
N TYR A 595 3.56 -11.98 0.16
CA TYR A 595 2.29 -12.08 -0.56
C TYR A 595 2.40 -11.41 -1.93
N LEU A 596 2.03 -12.14 -2.98
CA LEU A 596 1.90 -11.65 -4.35
C LEU A 596 0.57 -12.09 -4.95
N LYS A 597 -0.28 -11.13 -5.31
CA LYS A 597 -1.53 -11.35 -6.04
C LYS A 597 -1.51 -10.64 -7.39
N LEU A 598 -1.66 -11.41 -8.46
CA LEU A 598 -1.70 -10.99 -9.86
C LEU A 598 -2.96 -11.58 -10.51
N CYS A 599 -4.16 -11.35 -9.98
CA CYS A 599 -5.39 -11.81 -10.62
C CYS A 599 -5.70 -11.01 -11.90
N ASN A 600 -6.41 -11.61 -12.86
CA ASN A 600 -6.97 -10.91 -14.05
C ASN A 600 -5.97 -10.02 -14.85
N VAL A 601 -4.66 -10.31 -14.79
CA VAL A 601 -3.64 -9.50 -15.48
C VAL A 601 -3.64 -9.81 -16.98
N ALA A 602 -4.28 -8.94 -17.76
CA ALA A 602 -4.60 -9.16 -19.17
C ALA A 602 -3.42 -9.45 -20.13
N ASN A 603 -2.17 -9.29 -19.69
CA ASN A 603 -0.96 -9.55 -20.49
C ASN A 603 0.00 -10.58 -19.86
N LEU A 604 -0.36 -11.22 -18.74
CA LEU A 604 0.44 -12.29 -18.15
C LEU A 604 0.21 -13.60 -18.93
N VAL A 605 1.21 -14.00 -19.72
CA VAL A 605 1.18 -15.24 -20.54
C VAL A 605 1.95 -16.36 -19.87
N GLU A 606 3.15 -16.07 -19.36
CA GLU A 606 4.01 -17.02 -18.66
C GLU A 606 4.57 -16.42 -17.37
N LEU A 607 4.88 -17.28 -16.39
CA LEU A 607 5.60 -16.89 -15.19
C LEU A 607 7.11 -17.15 -15.38
N PRO A 608 7.99 -16.12 -15.32
CA PRO A 608 9.40 -16.29 -15.61
C PRO A 608 10.16 -16.97 -14.47
N ASP A 609 11.21 -17.69 -14.86
CA ASP A 609 12.13 -18.42 -13.97
C ASP A 609 12.73 -17.58 -12.83
N SER A 610 12.79 -16.26 -12.98
CA SER A 610 13.26 -15.36 -11.92
C SER A 610 12.41 -15.40 -10.65
N ILE A 611 11.23 -16.05 -10.64
CA ILE A 611 10.44 -16.28 -9.42
C ILE A 611 11.22 -17.03 -8.33
N GLU A 612 12.23 -17.84 -8.66
CA GLU A 612 13.12 -18.50 -7.68
C GLU A 612 13.80 -17.51 -6.70
N LYS A 613 13.85 -16.21 -7.05
CA LYS A 613 14.45 -15.15 -6.23
C LYS A 613 13.55 -14.73 -5.07
N LEU A 614 12.26 -15.09 -5.07
CA LEU A 614 11.28 -14.72 -4.05
C LEU A 614 11.24 -15.72 -2.89
N TRP A 615 12.40 -15.97 -2.26
CA TRP A 615 12.57 -16.96 -1.17
C TRP A 615 11.64 -16.75 0.04
N GLY A 616 11.19 -15.52 0.28
CA GLY A 616 10.26 -15.17 1.35
C GLY A 616 8.78 -15.43 1.03
N LEU A 617 8.45 -15.79 -0.22
CA LEU A 617 7.06 -15.86 -0.70
C LEU A 617 6.30 -17.01 -0.04
N GLN A 618 5.16 -16.66 0.56
CA GLN A 618 4.23 -17.58 1.23
C GLN A 618 2.94 -17.75 0.43
N ILE A 619 2.44 -16.66 -0.15
CA ILE A 619 1.14 -16.62 -0.82
C ILE A 619 1.33 -16.13 -2.24
N LEU A 620 1.01 -16.98 -3.22
CA LEU A 620 1.01 -16.67 -4.64
C LEU A 620 -0.39 -16.90 -5.22
N ILE A 621 -1.02 -15.82 -5.69
CA ILE A 621 -2.36 -15.84 -6.26
C ILE A 621 -2.30 -15.33 -7.70
N LEU A 622 -2.61 -16.21 -8.65
CA LEU A 622 -2.65 -15.95 -10.09
C LEU A 622 -4.04 -16.23 -10.70
N GLY A 623 -5.03 -16.59 -9.88
CA GLY A 623 -6.38 -16.94 -10.33
C GLY A 623 -7.04 -15.89 -11.24
N GLU A 624 -7.95 -16.34 -12.10
CA GLU A 624 -8.58 -15.53 -13.18
C GLU A 624 -7.61 -14.99 -14.26
N CYS A 625 -6.36 -15.45 -14.32
CA CYS A 625 -5.44 -15.10 -15.41
C CYS A 625 -5.73 -15.86 -16.70
N LYS A 626 -6.77 -15.43 -17.44
CA LYS A 626 -7.27 -16.10 -18.66
C LYS A 626 -6.24 -16.28 -19.79
N LYS A 627 -5.12 -15.54 -19.78
CA LYS A 627 -4.03 -15.69 -20.77
C LYS A 627 -2.82 -16.50 -20.28
N LEU A 628 -2.76 -16.83 -18.99
CA LEU A 628 -1.65 -17.60 -18.42
C LEU A 628 -1.69 -19.03 -18.97
N ASN A 629 -0.63 -19.44 -19.66
CA ASN A 629 -0.53 -20.77 -20.28
C ASN A 629 0.62 -21.64 -19.75
N LYS A 630 1.68 -21.03 -19.18
CA LYS A 630 2.82 -21.73 -18.59
C LYS A 630 3.25 -21.13 -17.25
N LEU A 631 3.53 -22.02 -16.30
CA LEU A 631 4.17 -21.70 -15.02
C LEU A 631 5.62 -22.20 -15.04
N SER A 632 6.54 -21.44 -14.46
CA SER A 632 7.93 -21.90 -14.28
C SER A 632 7.99 -23.07 -13.31
N ALA A 633 8.76 -24.11 -13.65
CA ALA A 633 9.04 -25.23 -12.76
C ALA A 633 9.78 -24.82 -11.47
N LEU A 634 10.43 -23.65 -11.46
CA LEU A 634 11.19 -23.16 -10.31
C LEU A 634 10.29 -22.68 -9.16
N ILE A 635 8.97 -22.54 -9.36
CA ILE A 635 8.01 -22.34 -8.26
C ILE A 635 8.15 -23.45 -7.20
N THR A 636 8.46 -24.69 -7.63
CA THR A 636 8.67 -25.84 -6.75
C THR A 636 9.89 -25.74 -5.83
N THR A 637 10.74 -24.71 -6.02
CA THR A 637 11.92 -24.46 -5.18
C THR A 637 11.64 -23.48 -4.04
N LEU A 638 10.47 -22.82 -4.00
CA LEU A 638 10.11 -21.84 -2.99
C LEU A 638 9.83 -22.53 -1.63
N PRO A 639 10.68 -22.35 -0.60
CA PRO A 639 10.61 -23.16 0.62
C PRO A 639 9.46 -22.80 1.55
N LYS A 640 8.84 -21.62 1.35
CA LYS A 640 7.84 -21.03 2.26
C LYS A 640 6.43 -20.94 1.69
N LEU A 641 6.20 -21.43 0.47
CA LEU A 641 4.90 -21.30 -0.18
C LEU A 641 3.85 -22.14 0.56
N THR A 642 2.88 -21.47 1.18
CA THR A 642 1.74 -22.04 1.91
C THR A 642 0.45 -22.00 1.09
N VAL A 643 0.30 -21.03 0.19
CA VAL A 643 -0.87 -20.87 -0.68
C VAL A 643 -0.43 -20.71 -2.13
N LEU A 644 -0.90 -21.60 -3.00
CA LEU A 644 -0.81 -21.47 -4.45
C LEU A 644 -2.22 -21.50 -5.05
N ASP A 645 -2.61 -20.39 -5.67
CA ASP A 645 -3.93 -20.23 -6.27
C ASP A 645 -3.81 -19.91 -7.77
N VAL A 646 -4.15 -20.88 -8.60
CA VAL A 646 -4.20 -20.77 -10.07
C VAL A 646 -5.59 -21.11 -10.63
N GLY A 647 -6.64 -20.98 -9.81
CA GLY A 647 -8.01 -21.31 -10.19
C GLY A 647 -8.52 -20.50 -11.40
N ASN A 648 -9.41 -21.09 -12.19
CA ASN A 648 -10.04 -20.46 -13.35
C ASN A 648 -9.04 -19.93 -14.44
N CYS A 649 -7.81 -20.45 -14.48
CA CYS A 649 -6.83 -20.11 -15.52
C CYS A 649 -7.06 -20.95 -16.78
N SER A 650 -7.97 -20.48 -17.65
CA SER A 650 -8.50 -21.23 -18.80
C SER A 650 -7.49 -21.73 -19.85
N LEU A 651 -6.30 -21.12 -19.96
CA LEU A 651 -5.25 -21.55 -20.90
C LEU A 651 -4.09 -22.31 -20.24
N LEU A 652 -4.05 -22.38 -18.90
CA LEU A 652 -3.03 -23.13 -18.18
C LEU A 652 -3.43 -24.61 -18.24
N LYS A 653 -2.63 -25.46 -18.91
CA LYS A 653 -2.95 -26.89 -19.05
C LYS A 653 -2.67 -27.71 -17.78
N CYS A 654 -1.48 -27.52 -17.20
CA CYS A 654 -1.02 -28.31 -16.07
C CYS A 654 -0.09 -27.51 -15.17
N LEU A 655 0.05 -27.96 -13.92
CA LEU A 655 1.09 -27.49 -13.00
C LEU A 655 2.43 -28.20 -13.30
N PRO A 656 3.58 -27.58 -13.01
CA PRO A 656 4.89 -28.20 -13.28
C PRO A 656 5.22 -29.33 -12.29
N GLN A 657 5.94 -30.35 -12.75
CA GLN A 657 6.48 -31.41 -11.90
C GLN A 657 7.38 -30.90 -10.77
N GLY A 658 7.37 -31.63 -9.65
CA GLY A 658 8.14 -31.32 -8.44
C GLY A 658 7.33 -30.62 -7.34
N LEU A 659 6.00 -30.48 -7.48
CA LEU A 659 5.13 -29.92 -6.44
C LEU A 659 5.30 -30.62 -5.09
N SER A 660 5.59 -31.93 -5.10
CA SER A 660 5.91 -32.74 -3.91
C SER A 660 7.01 -32.15 -2.99
N ARG A 661 7.85 -31.24 -3.50
CA ARG A 661 8.87 -30.51 -2.73
C ARG A 661 8.33 -29.41 -1.83
N LEU A 662 7.13 -28.90 -2.13
CA LEU A 662 6.48 -27.80 -1.39
C LEU A 662 5.82 -28.33 -0.11
N SER A 663 6.64 -28.89 0.80
CA SER A 663 6.18 -29.58 2.01
C SER A 663 5.38 -28.70 2.99
N ASN A 664 5.47 -27.37 2.86
CA ASN A 664 4.73 -26.38 3.64
C ASN A 664 3.41 -25.92 2.99
N LEU A 665 3.05 -26.43 1.80
CA LEU A 665 1.84 -26.02 1.08
C LEU A 665 0.58 -26.47 1.84
N GLN A 666 -0.30 -25.52 2.15
CA GLN A 666 -1.54 -25.72 2.91
C GLN A 666 -2.79 -25.56 2.03
N GLU A 667 -2.74 -24.69 1.01
CA GLU A 667 -3.85 -24.48 0.07
C GLU A 667 -3.37 -24.54 -1.38
N LEU A 668 -4.08 -25.32 -2.19
CA LEU A 668 -3.84 -25.46 -3.63
C LEU A 668 -5.17 -25.36 -4.40
N TYR A 669 -5.30 -24.31 -5.22
CA TYR A 669 -6.47 -24.06 -6.06
C TYR A 669 -6.11 -24.17 -7.54
N GLY A 670 -6.97 -24.80 -8.34
CA GLY A 670 -6.74 -25.00 -9.78
C GLY A 670 -5.72 -26.11 -10.09
N PHE A 671 -5.69 -27.20 -9.30
CA PHE A 671 -4.85 -28.35 -9.63
C PHE A 671 -5.41 -29.08 -10.84
N LYS A 672 -4.77 -28.87 -12.00
CA LYS A 672 -5.13 -29.51 -13.26
C LYS A 672 -4.32 -30.79 -13.49
N ILE A 673 -5.04 -31.88 -13.78
CA ILE A 673 -4.46 -33.20 -14.04
C ILE A 673 -3.87 -33.23 -15.46
N ALA A 674 -2.57 -33.51 -15.57
CA ALA A 674 -1.83 -33.52 -16.82
C ALA A 674 -2.40 -34.50 -17.88
N SER A 675 -2.25 -34.15 -19.16
CA SER A 675 -2.58 -35.04 -20.28
C SER A 675 -1.41 -35.94 -20.67
N GLN A 676 -1.65 -36.90 -21.57
CA GLN A 676 -0.61 -37.72 -22.21
C GLN A 676 0.42 -36.89 -23.00
N THR A 677 0.08 -35.65 -23.39
CA THR A 677 0.95 -34.77 -24.17
C THR A 677 1.80 -33.83 -23.32
N ASP A 678 1.44 -33.63 -22.04
CA ASP A 678 2.09 -32.69 -21.13
C ASP A 678 3.19 -33.39 -20.31
N ALA A 679 4.30 -33.76 -20.96
CA ALA A 679 5.40 -34.49 -20.32
C ALA A 679 6.10 -33.74 -19.15
N GLU A 680 5.93 -32.42 -19.04
CA GLU A 680 6.39 -31.58 -17.91
C GLU A 680 5.31 -31.41 -16.81
N GLY A 681 4.11 -31.94 -17.01
CA GLY A 681 2.95 -31.79 -16.13
C GLY A 681 3.00 -32.66 -14.88
N CYS A 682 2.50 -32.12 -13.77
CA CYS A 682 2.51 -32.77 -12.46
C CYS A 682 1.42 -33.88 -12.39
N PRO A 683 1.80 -35.14 -12.10
CA PRO A 683 0.83 -36.22 -11.92
C PRO A 683 0.15 -36.13 -10.54
N LEU A 684 -1.05 -36.70 -10.43
CA LEU A 684 -1.82 -36.74 -9.17
C LEU A 684 -1.03 -37.43 -8.03
N ASP A 685 -0.11 -38.34 -8.38
CA ASP A 685 0.76 -39.06 -7.43
C ASP A 685 1.67 -38.15 -6.59
N GLU A 686 2.09 -37.00 -7.12
CA GLU A 686 2.98 -36.07 -6.40
C GLU A 686 2.30 -35.41 -5.20
N LEU A 687 0.96 -35.35 -5.18
CA LEU A 687 0.21 -34.79 -4.05
C LEU A 687 0.50 -35.56 -2.75
N ARG A 688 0.90 -36.84 -2.81
CA ARG A 688 1.31 -37.63 -1.63
C ARG A 688 2.40 -36.95 -0.79
N GLY A 689 3.26 -36.13 -1.40
CA GLY A 689 4.32 -35.40 -0.70
C GLY A 689 3.82 -34.21 0.14
N LEU A 690 2.60 -33.73 -0.11
CA LEU A 690 2.04 -32.50 0.48
C LEU A 690 1.34 -32.76 1.82
N SER A 691 2.10 -33.25 2.82
CA SER A 691 1.56 -33.65 4.13
C SER A 691 0.90 -32.52 4.95
N HIS A 692 1.08 -31.26 4.56
CA HIS A 692 0.46 -30.08 5.18
C HIS A 692 -0.79 -29.56 4.46
N LEU A 693 -1.19 -30.17 3.34
CA LEU A 693 -2.30 -29.69 2.53
C LEU A 693 -3.64 -29.84 3.27
N ARG A 694 -4.37 -28.72 3.36
CA ARG A 694 -5.67 -28.56 4.04
C ARG A 694 -6.81 -28.27 3.06
N VAL A 695 -6.52 -27.55 1.98
CA VAL A 695 -7.47 -27.22 0.91
C VAL A 695 -6.90 -27.67 -0.43
N LEU A 696 -7.66 -28.46 -1.18
CA LEU A 696 -7.34 -28.89 -2.53
C LEU A 696 -8.55 -28.67 -3.45
N ARG A 697 -8.36 -27.91 -4.53
CA ARG A 697 -9.34 -27.84 -5.64
C ARG A 697 -8.72 -28.41 -6.91
N ILE A 698 -9.31 -29.51 -7.38
CA ILE A 698 -8.95 -30.23 -8.61
C ILE A 698 -9.87 -29.75 -9.74
N GLU A 699 -9.26 -29.40 -10.87
CA GLU A 699 -9.93 -29.13 -12.14
C GLU A 699 -9.54 -30.26 -13.11
N ILE A 700 -10.54 -30.89 -13.75
CA ILE A 700 -10.34 -31.99 -14.70
C ILE A 700 -10.75 -31.52 -16.08
N GLU A 701 -9.87 -31.74 -17.06
CA GLU A 701 -10.12 -31.41 -18.46
C GLU A 701 -10.39 -32.69 -19.27
N ALA A 702 -10.98 -32.56 -20.46
CA ALA A 702 -11.34 -33.71 -21.29
C ALA A 702 -10.13 -34.57 -21.75
N GLU A 703 -8.91 -34.03 -21.69
CA GLU A 703 -7.65 -34.70 -22.04
C GLU A 703 -6.86 -35.22 -20.82
N SER A 704 -7.35 -35.00 -19.59
CA SER A 704 -6.68 -35.41 -18.34
C SER A 704 -6.60 -36.93 -18.18
N ILE A 705 -5.51 -37.45 -17.60
CA ILE A 705 -5.33 -38.90 -17.41
C ILE A 705 -5.00 -39.22 -15.96
N ILE A 706 -5.72 -40.19 -15.39
CA ILE A 706 -5.50 -40.74 -14.05
C ILE A 706 -5.07 -42.20 -14.20
N LEU A 707 -3.86 -42.55 -13.72
CA LEU A 707 -3.36 -43.92 -13.75
C LEU A 707 -3.85 -44.71 -12.54
N ASP A 708 -4.01 -46.03 -12.65
CA ASP A 708 -4.54 -46.88 -11.55
C ASP A 708 -3.74 -46.78 -10.24
N LYS A 709 -2.43 -46.54 -10.32
CA LYS A 709 -1.57 -46.31 -9.15
C LYS A 709 -1.91 -45.02 -8.38
N GLU A 710 -2.46 -44.02 -9.06
CA GLU A 710 -2.65 -42.64 -8.58
C GLU A 710 -3.98 -42.45 -7.86
N VAL A 711 -4.91 -43.38 -8.06
CA VAL A 711 -6.26 -43.39 -7.47
C VAL A 711 -6.22 -43.28 -5.93
N THR A 712 -5.16 -43.81 -5.32
CA THR A 712 -4.90 -43.77 -3.86
C THR A 712 -4.14 -42.53 -3.37
N ALA A 713 -3.74 -41.59 -4.24
CA ALA A 713 -2.83 -40.50 -3.89
C ALA A 713 -3.39 -39.57 -2.79
N LEU A 714 -4.71 -39.31 -2.82
CA LEU A 714 -5.39 -38.44 -1.86
C LEU A 714 -5.47 -39.04 -0.43
N ALA A 715 -5.42 -40.37 -0.29
CA ALA A 715 -5.62 -41.05 0.99
C ALA A 715 -4.53 -40.75 2.03
N GLN A 716 -3.35 -40.29 1.58
CA GLN A 716 -2.23 -39.94 2.45
C GLN A 716 -2.30 -38.51 3.01
N LEU A 717 -3.25 -37.68 2.53
CA LEU A 717 -3.41 -36.28 2.93
C LEU A 717 -4.15 -36.13 4.27
N GLN A 718 -3.53 -36.58 5.36
CA GLN A 718 -4.14 -36.66 6.70
C GLN A 718 -4.52 -35.30 7.33
N LYS A 719 -4.17 -34.17 6.72
CA LYS A 719 -4.56 -32.81 7.15
C LYS A 719 -5.61 -32.16 6.22
N LEU A 720 -6.07 -32.85 5.17
CA LEU A 720 -7.01 -32.30 4.18
C LEU A 720 -8.41 -32.17 4.76
N ARG A 721 -8.89 -30.92 4.90
CA ARG A 721 -10.25 -30.60 5.38
C ARG A 721 -11.22 -30.33 4.23
N VAL A 722 -10.76 -29.70 3.16
CA VAL A 722 -11.59 -29.24 2.05
C VAL A 722 -11.11 -29.83 0.74
N LEU A 723 -11.99 -30.56 0.05
CA LEU A 723 -11.75 -31.11 -1.28
C LEU A 723 -12.83 -30.61 -2.24
N SER A 724 -12.38 -30.01 -3.34
CA SER A 724 -13.25 -29.68 -4.48
C SER A 724 -12.77 -30.46 -5.69
N ILE A 725 -13.69 -31.12 -6.38
CA ILE A 725 -13.45 -31.78 -7.66
C ILE A 725 -14.43 -31.16 -8.65
N ASN A 726 -13.91 -30.37 -9.59
CA ASN A 726 -14.65 -29.94 -10.76
C ASN A 726 -14.26 -30.86 -11.93
N ALA A 727 -15.20 -31.68 -12.39
CA ALA A 727 -14.96 -32.65 -13.45
C ALA A 727 -14.99 -32.05 -14.87
N GLY A 728 -15.31 -30.76 -15.03
CA GLY A 728 -15.45 -30.08 -16.31
C GLY A 728 -16.52 -30.74 -17.21
N ASP A 729 -16.50 -30.46 -18.52
CA ASP A 729 -17.34 -31.17 -19.50
C ASP A 729 -16.79 -32.58 -19.85
N CYS A 730 -16.20 -33.29 -18.87
CA CYS A 730 -15.58 -34.58 -19.11
C CYS A 730 -16.62 -35.72 -19.21
N VAL A 731 -16.76 -36.28 -20.42
CA VAL A 731 -17.67 -37.40 -20.73
C VAL A 731 -16.91 -38.71 -21.00
N ASP A 732 -15.58 -38.74 -20.80
CA ASP A 732 -14.80 -39.97 -20.97
C ASP A 732 -15.09 -40.96 -19.83
N LYS A 733 -15.65 -42.11 -20.21
CA LYS A 733 -15.96 -43.22 -19.30
C LYS A 733 -14.74 -43.72 -18.52
N ASN A 734 -13.55 -43.71 -19.13
CA ASN A 734 -12.34 -44.17 -18.45
C ASN A 734 -11.97 -43.22 -17.29
N ILE A 735 -12.05 -41.91 -17.52
CA ILE A 735 -11.80 -40.90 -16.47
C ILE A 735 -12.87 -41.00 -15.38
N LEU A 736 -14.15 -41.11 -15.75
CA LEU A 736 -15.25 -41.32 -14.79
C LEU A 736 -15.05 -42.58 -13.94
N GLU A 737 -14.66 -43.71 -14.54
CA GLU A 737 -14.31 -44.94 -13.83
C GLU A 737 -13.12 -44.78 -12.86
N LYS A 738 -12.16 -43.89 -13.12
CA LYS A 738 -11.08 -43.58 -12.17
C LYS A 738 -11.58 -42.67 -11.04
N LEU A 739 -12.45 -41.71 -11.35
CA LEU A 739 -13.06 -40.80 -10.37
C LEU A 739 -13.94 -41.56 -9.37
N GLU A 740 -14.69 -42.55 -9.83
CA GLU A 740 -15.48 -43.46 -8.97
C GLU A 740 -14.60 -44.28 -8.01
N LYS A 741 -13.34 -44.54 -8.36
CA LYS A 741 -12.39 -45.35 -7.57
C LYS A 741 -11.51 -44.52 -6.62
N LEU A 742 -11.48 -43.19 -6.74
CA LEU A 742 -10.64 -42.31 -5.92
C LEU A 742 -10.80 -42.59 -4.42
N SER A 743 -9.71 -42.41 -3.67
CA SER A 743 -9.72 -42.61 -2.21
C SER A 743 -9.35 -41.31 -1.47
N PRO A 744 -10.32 -40.41 -1.19
CA PRO A 744 -10.10 -39.26 -0.31
C PRO A 744 -9.80 -39.68 1.15
N PRO A 745 -9.20 -38.81 1.96
CA PRO A 745 -8.87 -39.10 3.35
C PRO A 745 -10.09 -39.00 4.27
N THR A 746 -10.10 -39.81 5.34
CA THR A 746 -11.23 -39.93 6.28
C THR A 746 -11.46 -38.71 7.19
N CYS A 747 -10.51 -37.77 7.20
CA CYS A 747 -10.57 -36.51 7.96
C CYS A 747 -11.23 -35.34 7.20
N LEU A 748 -11.77 -35.60 6.01
CA LEU A 748 -12.40 -34.58 5.18
C LEU A 748 -13.65 -33.98 5.86
N GLU A 749 -13.71 -32.65 5.94
CA GLU A 749 -14.78 -31.89 6.60
C GLU A 749 -15.77 -31.30 5.56
N GLU A 750 -15.27 -30.86 4.40
CA GLU A 750 -16.08 -30.29 3.30
C GLU A 750 -15.75 -30.95 1.94
N LEU A 751 -16.79 -31.32 1.18
CA LEU A 751 -16.68 -31.87 -0.17
C LEU A 751 -17.53 -31.07 -1.18
N TYR A 752 -16.91 -30.70 -2.30
CA TYR A 752 -17.56 -30.07 -3.46
C TYR A 752 -17.36 -30.96 -4.69
N LEU A 753 -18.46 -31.39 -5.31
CA LEU A 753 -18.46 -32.14 -6.56
C LEU A 753 -19.21 -31.33 -7.63
N GLY A 754 -18.46 -30.65 -8.50
CA GLY A 754 -18.99 -29.84 -9.60
C GLY A 754 -18.86 -30.54 -10.95
N HIS A 755 -19.84 -30.34 -11.83
CA HIS A 755 -19.82 -30.80 -13.23
C HIS A 755 -19.60 -32.31 -13.41
N TYR A 756 -19.98 -33.15 -12.44
CA TYR A 756 -19.75 -34.59 -12.52
C TYR A 756 -20.74 -35.30 -13.46
N PHE A 757 -20.25 -36.00 -14.48
CA PHE A 757 -21.07 -36.64 -15.53
C PHE A 757 -21.35 -38.15 -15.35
N GLY A 758 -21.18 -38.70 -14.13
CA GLY A 758 -21.64 -40.06 -13.82
C GLY A 758 -23.14 -40.14 -13.52
N ASN A 759 -23.76 -41.28 -13.82
CA ASN A 759 -25.20 -41.51 -13.59
C ASN A 759 -25.56 -41.55 -12.09
N ASN A 760 -24.63 -42.07 -11.27
CA ASN A 760 -24.74 -42.20 -9.82
C ASN A 760 -23.57 -41.48 -9.13
N THR A 761 -23.73 -41.06 -7.88
CA THR A 761 -22.62 -40.49 -7.08
C THR A 761 -21.46 -41.48 -6.94
N PRO A 762 -20.18 -41.04 -6.93
CA PRO A 762 -19.03 -41.91 -6.69
C PRO A 762 -19.18 -42.78 -5.43
N GLN A 763 -18.74 -44.05 -5.48
CA GLN A 763 -18.94 -45.03 -4.40
C GLN A 763 -18.36 -44.57 -3.05
N TRP A 764 -17.23 -43.87 -3.07
CA TRP A 764 -16.56 -43.35 -1.87
C TRP A 764 -17.30 -42.19 -1.18
N ILE A 765 -18.36 -41.62 -1.77
CA ILE A 765 -19.24 -40.65 -1.09
C ILE A 765 -20.25 -41.42 -0.24
N ASN A 766 -19.78 -41.90 0.91
CA ASN A 766 -20.58 -42.62 1.90
C ASN A 766 -20.05 -42.33 3.32
N PRO A 767 -20.86 -42.51 4.39
CA PRO A 767 -20.46 -42.15 5.76
C PRO A 767 -19.39 -43.06 6.38
N ILE A 768 -19.05 -44.20 5.76
CA ILE A 768 -17.97 -45.10 6.20
C ILE A 768 -16.62 -44.57 5.69
N SER A 769 -16.56 -44.16 4.43
CA SER A 769 -15.38 -43.57 3.79
C SER A 769 -15.12 -42.13 4.26
N LEU A 770 -16.16 -41.34 4.52
CA LEU A 770 -16.09 -39.92 4.91
C LEU A 770 -16.76 -39.64 6.28
N PRO A 771 -16.30 -40.25 7.38
CA PRO A 771 -16.98 -40.23 8.69
C PRO A 771 -16.92 -38.88 9.44
N GLN A 772 -16.15 -37.92 8.93
CA GLN A 772 -16.01 -36.56 9.48
C GLN A 772 -16.68 -35.48 8.60
N LEU A 773 -17.32 -35.85 7.49
CA LEU A 773 -17.91 -34.89 6.56
C LEU A 773 -19.05 -34.10 7.21
N GLN A 774 -18.87 -32.78 7.28
CA GLN A 774 -19.84 -31.83 7.84
C GLN A 774 -20.61 -31.09 6.74
N TYR A 775 -20.04 -30.98 5.54
CA TYR A 775 -20.68 -30.32 4.41
C TYR A 775 -20.48 -31.06 3.08
N LEU A 776 -21.57 -31.15 2.33
CA LEU A 776 -21.60 -31.75 0.99
C LEU A 776 -22.28 -30.78 0.00
N CYS A 777 -21.58 -30.45 -1.08
CA CYS A 777 -22.10 -29.71 -2.22
C CYS A 777 -21.98 -30.55 -3.49
N ILE A 778 -23.09 -30.69 -4.23
CA ILE A 778 -23.12 -31.29 -5.56
C ILE A 778 -23.76 -30.28 -6.50
N GLU A 779 -23.04 -29.91 -7.56
CA GLU A 779 -23.46 -28.86 -8.49
C GLU A 779 -23.22 -29.21 -9.97
N ASP A 780 -24.06 -28.66 -10.85
CA ASP A 780 -23.92 -28.64 -12.30
C ASP A 780 -23.82 -30.02 -13.01
N SER A 781 -24.44 -31.07 -12.45
CA SER A 781 -24.61 -32.35 -13.15
C SER A 781 -25.95 -32.46 -13.89
N ARG A 782 -25.86 -32.68 -15.21
CA ARG A 782 -27.03 -32.86 -16.09
C ARG A 782 -27.52 -34.31 -16.22
N VAL A 783 -26.73 -35.28 -15.75
CA VAL A 783 -26.93 -36.73 -15.96
C VAL A 783 -26.98 -37.53 -14.66
N LEU A 784 -26.62 -36.97 -13.51
CA LEU A 784 -26.81 -37.61 -12.22
C LEU A 784 -28.32 -37.82 -11.95
N GLU A 785 -28.76 -39.08 -11.92
CA GLU A 785 -30.18 -39.45 -11.73
C GLU A 785 -30.46 -39.95 -10.30
N ASP A 786 -29.49 -40.64 -9.68
CA ASP A 786 -29.62 -41.26 -8.34
C ASP A 786 -28.31 -41.21 -7.54
N THR A 787 -28.35 -41.66 -6.29
CA THR A 787 -27.18 -41.86 -5.43
C THR A 787 -26.72 -43.31 -5.43
N HIS A 788 -25.45 -43.56 -5.09
CA HIS A 788 -24.95 -44.92 -4.91
C HIS A 788 -25.64 -45.61 -3.71
N THR A 789 -25.80 -46.93 -3.72
CA THR A 789 -26.49 -47.67 -2.63
C THR A 789 -25.90 -47.38 -1.25
N ASP A 790 -24.59 -47.26 -1.19
CA ASP A 790 -23.83 -47.04 0.05
C ASP A 790 -23.94 -45.59 0.56
N PHE A 791 -24.39 -44.64 -0.27
CA PHE A 791 -24.46 -43.20 0.04
C PHE A 791 -25.28 -42.92 1.30
N TRP A 792 -26.38 -43.66 1.51
CA TRP A 792 -27.27 -43.45 2.65
C TRP A 792 -26.74 -44.04 3.97
N GLY A 793 -25.71 -44.88 3.91
CA GLY A 793 -25.17 -45.58 5.07
C GLY A 793 -26.10 -46.65 5.65
N ASN A 794 -25.89 -46.97 6.94
CA ASN A 794 -26.72 -47.92 7.68
C ASN A 794 -27.02 -47.37 9.09
N LYS A 795 -27.70 -48.15 9.95
CA LYS A 795 -28.11 -47.65 11.29
C LYS A 795 -26.95 -47.18 12.16
N ASP A 796 -25.79 -47.83 12.02
CA ASP A 796 -24.58 -47.61 12.81
C ASP A 796 -23.66 -46.54 12.17
N ASN A 797 -23.65 -46.44 10.84
CA ASN A 797 -22.87 -45.49 10.04
C ASN A 797 -23.80 -44.49 9.35
N ARG A 798 -24.11 -43.38 10.03
CA ARG A 798 -24.90 -42.25 9.50
C ARG A 798 -24.04 -41.01 9.27
N TRP A 799 -24.51 -40.10 8.42
CA TRP A 799 -23.82 -38.84 8.13
C TRP A 799 -23.85 -37.87 9.30
N LYS A 800 -22.73 -37.16 9.49
CA LYS A 800 -22.61 -35.97 10.38
C LYS A 800 -22.72 -34.65 9.61
N VAL A 801 -23.34 -34.72 8.43
CA VAL A 801 -23.51 -33.58 7.52
C VAL A 801 -24.51 -32.59 8.14
N LYS A 802 -24.05 -31.36 8.34
CA LYS A 802 -24.80 -30.23 8.93
C LYS A 802 -25.37 -29.30 7.87
N GLY A 803 -24.73 -29.24 6.69
CA GLY A 803 -25.20 -28.48 5.54
C GLY A 803 -25.15 -29.31 4.26
N LEU A 804 -26.21 -29.22 3.45
CA LEU A 804 -26.31 -29.87 2.14
C LEU A 804 -26.63 -28.82 1.08
N CYS A 805 -25.95 -28.90 -0.06
CA CYS A 805 -26.17 -27.99 -1.20
C CYS A 805 -26.32 -28.79 -2.50
N LEU A 806 -27.44 -28.58 -3.21
CA LEU A 806 -27.79 -29.29 -4.45
C LEU A 806 -28.19 -28.26 -5.51
N LYS A 807 -27.33 -28.04 -6.51
CA LYS A 807 -27.50 -26.96 -7.50
C LYS A 807 -27.47 -27.48 -8.93
N PHE A 808 -28.45 -27.06 -9.74
CA PHE A 808 -28.52 -27.41 -11.17
C PHE A 808 -28.52 -28.93 -11.44
N LEU A 809 -29.24 -29.72 -10.61
CA LEU A 809 -29.37 -31.17 -10.74
C LEU A 809 -30.78 -31.56 -11.22
N PRO A 810 -31.13 -31.35 -12.51
CA PRO A 810 -32.52 -31.46 -12.98
C PRO A 810 -33.08 -32.89 -12.93
N ARG A 811 -32.23 -33.93 -12.98
CA ARG A 811 -32.63 -35.34 -13.03
C ARG A 811 -32.60 -36.08 -11.70
N LEU A 812 -31.94 -35.52 -10.68
CA LEU A 812 -31.69 -36.20 -9.40
C LEU A 812 -33.01 -36.48 -8.67
N LYS A 813 -33.25 -37.74 -8.31
CA LYS A 813 -34.46 -38.19 -7.60
C LYS A 813 -34.10 -38.60 -6.17
N ILE A 814 -34.46 -37.77 -5.20
CA ILE A 814 -34.25 -38.04 -3.78
C ILE A 814 -35.52 -37.64 -3.01
N GLU A 815 -35.94 -38.48 -2.05
CA GLU A 815 -36.98 -38.15 -1.09
C GLU A 815 -36.41 -37.48 0.17
N TRP A 816 -37.09 -36.43 0.63
CA TRP A 816 -36.68 -35.64 1.80
C TRP A 816 -36.69 -36.44 3.11
N ALA A 817 -37.62 -37.39 3.25
CA ALA A 817 -37.66 -38.30 4.40
C ALA A 817 -36.38 -39.15 4.51
N THR A 818 -35.85 -39.62 3.37
CA THR A 818 -34.59 -40.37 3.30
C THR A 818 -33.40 -39.50 3.70
N VAL A 819 -33.36 -38.24 3.25
CA VAL A 819 -32.33 -37.27 3.65
C VAL A 819 -32.33 -37.05 5.16
N LEU A 820 -33.49 -36.76 5.77
CA LEU A 820 -33.60 -36.55 7.21
C LEU A 820 -33.24 -37.80 8.04
N SER A 821 -33.56 -39.00 7.54
CA SER A 821 -33.20 -40.27 8.20
C SER A 821 -31.70 -40.55 8.18
N ALA A 822 -31.01 -40.20 7.08
CA ALA A 822 -29.59 -40.45 6.90
C ALA A 822 -28.69 -39.32 7.46
N MET A 823 -29.18 -38.08 7.45
CA MET A 823 -28.47 -36.85 7.84
C MET A 823 -29.18 -36.14 9.01
N SER A 824 -29.26 -36.81 10.17
CA SER A 824 -30.01 -36.29 11.33
C SER A 824 -29.46 -34.98 11.94
N GLU A 825 -28.19 -34.66 11.66
CA GLU A 825 -27.53 -33.42 12.10
C GLU A 825 -27.73 -32.23 11.12
N LEU A 826 -28.48 -32.42 10.03
CA LEU A 826 -28.73 -31.38 9.04
C LEU A 826 -29.47 -30.18 9.67
N ASN A 827 -28.86 -29.00 9.54
CA ASN A 827 -29.37 -27.72 10.06
C ASN A 827 -29.65 -26.71 8.95
N PHE A 828 -29.05 -26.91 7.77
CA PHE A 828 -29.21 -26.05 6.61
C PHE A 828 -29.25 -26.86 5.31
N LEU A 829 -30.07 -26.39 4.38
CA LEU A 829 -30.18 -26.91 3.03
C LEU A 829 -30.31 -25.76 2.04
N GLU A 830 -29.55 -25.81 0.95
CA GLU A 830 -29.68 -24.95 -0.22
C GLU A 830 -29.97 -25.81 -1.45
N VAL A 831 -31.05 -25.50 -2.16
CA VAL A 831 -31.41 -26.18 -3.41
C VAL A 831 -31.69 -25.13 -4.49
N SER A 832 -31.15 -25.34 -5.69
CA SER A 832 -31.55 -24.55 -6.86
C SER A 832 -31.63 -25.39 -8.13
N HIS A 833 -32.62 -25.11 -8.97
CA HIS A 833 -32.81 -25.75 -10.28
C HIS A 833 -32.80 -27.30 -10.29
N CYS A 834 -33.28 -27.92 -9.21
CA CYS A 834 -33.37 -29.38 -9.03
C CYS A 834 -34.81 -29.88 -9.23
N ASN A 835 -35.31 -29.78 -10.46
CA ASN A 835 -36.73 -29.92 -10.82
C ASN A 835 -37.40 -31.25 -10.42
N SER A 836 -36.62 -32.32 -10.19
CA SER A 836 -37.12 -33.65 -9.82
C SER A 836 -37.32 -33.85 -8.30
N LEU A 837 -36.86 -32.92 -7.46
CA LEU A 837 -36.93 -33.02 -5.99
C LEU A 837 -38.26 -32.50 -5.40
N GLN A 838 -39.36 -33.20 -5.66
CA GLN A 838 -40.71 -32.70 -5.33
C GLN A 838 -41.07 -32.69 -3.83
N SER A 839 -40.39 -33.48 -3.00
CA SER A 839 -40.74 -33.65 -1.57
C SER A 839 -40.08 -32.66 -0.61
N PHE A 840 -39.34 -31.68 -1.12
CA PHE A 840 -38.47 -30.82 -0.32
C PHE A 840 -39.24 -29.63 0.29
N PRO A 841 -38.84 -29.12 1.47
CA PRO A 841 -39.57 -28.08 2.20
C PRO A 841 -39.37 -26.64 1.68
N CYS A 842 -38.63 -26.47 0.58
CA CYS A 842 -38.30 -25.17 -0.02
C CYS A 842 -38.38 -25.21 -1.56
N ASP A 843 -38.36 -24.05 -2.23
CA ASP A 843 -38.45 -23.98 -3.69
C ASP A 843 -37.20 -24.60 -4.36
N VAL A 844 -37.37 -25.78 -4.96
CA VAL A 844 -36.30 -26.49 -5.68
C VAL A 844 -36.07 -26.01 -7.11
N ARG A 845 -36.97 -25.20 -7.69
CA ARG A 845 -36.92 -24.77 -9.10
C ARG A 845 -36.17 -23.45 -9.28
N ALA A 846 -36.34 -22.53 -8.34
CA ALA A 846 -35.58 -21.28 -8.29
C ALA A 846 -34.39 -21.43 -7.33
N LEU A 847 -34.41 -20.73 -6.18
CA LEU A 847 -33.40 -20.80 -5.14
C LEU A 847 -34.10 -20.92 -3.77
N GLY A 848 -34.06 -22.13 -3.22
CA GLY A 848 -34.72 -22.50 -1.98
C GLY A 848 -33.73 -22.69 -0.84
N TYR A 849 -34.11 -22.19 0.34
CA TYR A 849 -33.37 -22.38 1.58
C TYR A 849 -34.27 -23.06 2.61
N TRP A 850 -33.70 -23.96 3.40
CA TRP A 850 -34.35 -24.50 4.60
C TRP A 850 -33.40 -24.43 5.80
N ARG A 851 -33.98 -24.07 6.95
CA ARG A 851 -33.31 -23.96 8.25
C ARG A 851 -34.17 -24.54 9.35
N LYS A 852 -33.52 -25.09 10.36
CA LYS A 852 -34.15 -25.74 11.50
C LYS A 852 -34.57 -24.71 12.56
N GLY A 853 -35.85 -24.37 12.62
CA GLY A 853 -36.49 -23.69 13.77
C GLY A 853 -36.96 -22.22 13.61
N GLU A 854 -37.22 -21.72 12.40
CA GLU A 854 -37.62 -20.31 12.17
C GLU A 854 -39.16 -20.06 12.24
N GLU A 855 -39.92 -20.79 13.08
CA GLU A 855 -41.41 -20.82 13.06
C GLU A 855 -42.16 -20.15 14.24
N GLU A 856 -41.51 -19.65 15.30
CA GLU A 856 -42.19 -19.32 16.59
C GLU A 856 -42.26 -17.82 17.00
N GLU A 857 -41.66 -16.85 16.30
CA GLU A 857 -41.50 -15.47 16.84
C GLU A 857 -42.65 -14.48 16.57
N ASP A 858 -43.60 -14.78 15.67
CA ASP A 858 -44.51 -13.78 15.07
C ASP A 858 -45.70 -13.29 15.96
N ILE A 859 -45.89 -13.80 17.19
CA ILE A 859 -47.18 -13.66 17.94
C ILE A 859 -47.22 -12.54 19.01
N LYS A 860 -46.10 -11.91 19.40
CA LYS A 860 -46.01 -11.10 20.65
C LYS A 860 -45.99 -9.55 20.53
N MET A 861 -46.29 -8.96 19.36
CA MET A 861 -46.07 -7.51 19.13
C MET A 861 -47.34 -6.63 19.00
N GLU A 862 -48.54 -7.11 19.34
CA GLU A 862 -49.79 -6.36 19.09
C GLU A 862 -50.37 -5.57 20.28
N GLU A 863 -50.00 -5.87 21.55
CA GLU A 863 -50.78 -5.40 22.71
C GLU A 863 -50.34 -4.07 23.37
N THR A 864 -49.21 -3.45 22.98
CA THR A 864 -48.60 -2.33 23.74
C THR A 864 -48.57 -1.00 22.97
N LYS A 865 -49.72 -0.52 22.47
CA LYS A 865 -49.77 0.63 21.54
C LYS A 865 -50.69 1.81 21.88
N GLU A 866 -51.50 1.76 22.94
CA GLU A 866 -52.59 2.74 23.10
C GLU A 866 -52.31 3.94 24.03
N GLU A 867 -51.22 3.98 24.81
CA GLU A 867 -51.09 4.97 25.90
C GLU A 867 -50.25 6.23 25.63
N GLU A 868 -49.32 6.25 24.66
CA GLU A 868 -48.35 7.36 24.51
C GLU A 868 -48.59 8.29 23.30
N ILE A 869 -49.85 8.67 23.08
CA ILE A 869 -50.20 9.84 22.25
C ILE A 869 -50.89 10.90 23.14
N LYS A 870 -50.07 11.63 23.90
CA LYS A 870 -50.35 12.95 24.47
C LYS A 870 -49.05 13.56 24.98
N LYS A 871 -48.88 14.86 24.72
CA LYS A 871 -47.68 15.69 24.96
C LYS A 871 -46.59 15.56 23.89
N GLU A 872 -45.94 16.64 23.47
CA GLU A 872 -46.24 18.08 23.61
C GLU A 872 -45.51 18.79 22.44
N GLU A 873 -46.17 19.76 21.79
CA GLU A 873 -45.51 20.69 20.85
C GLU A 873 -45.18 22.02 21.56
N LYS A 874 -44.32 22.83 20.92
CA LYS A 874 -43.72 24.13 21.33
C LYS A 874 -42.34 24.00 22.00
N GLU A 875 -41.36 24.89 21.77
CA GLU A 875 -41.39 26.23 21.13
C GLU A 875 -40.02 26.56 20.48
N GLU A 876 -40.00 27.50 19.52
CA GLU A 876 -38.78 28.16 18.98
C GLU A 876 -38.33 29.28 19.98
N ASP A 877 -37.19 30.01 19.93
CA ASP A 877 -36.42 30.58 18.81
C ASP A 877 -35.13 31.35 19.32
N LYS A 878 -34.23 31.76 18.40
CA LYS A 878 -33.34 32.98 18.38
C LYS A 878 -31.88 33.17 18.97
N ASP A 879 -31.06 33.75 18.06
CA ASP A 879 -30.00 34.82 18.09
C ASP A 879 -28.67 34.69 18.91
N ILE A 880 -27.40 34.75 18.39
CA ILE A 880 -26.48 35.77 17.75
C ILE A 880 -26.20 37.09 18.55
N ILE A 881 -25.03 37.79 18.54
CA ILE A 881 -23.83 37.91 17.64
C ILE A 881 -22.53 38.45 18.38
N LYS A 882 -21.32 38.46 17.74
CA LYS A 882 -20.15 39.43 17.86
C LYS A 882 -19.19 39.38 19.10
N GLU A 883 -17.95 39.91 19.17
CA GLU A 883 -17.00 40.69 18.29
C GLU A 883 -15.49 40.60 18.78
N GLU A 884 -14.49 40.89 17.90
CA GLU A 884 -13.16 41.64 18.01
C GLU A 884 -12.29 41.72 19.33
N THR A 885 -10.97 42.07 19.42
CA THR A 885 -9.73 42.22 18.56
C THR A 885 -8.41 42.36 19.41
N GLU A 886 -7.23 42.14 18.76
CA GLU A 886 -5.88 42.79 18.89
C GLU A 886 -5.13 43.00 20.26
N GLU A 887 -3.90 42.45 20.42
CA GLU A 887 -2.54 43.10 20.45
C GLU A 887 -2.05 43.46 21.90
N GLU A 888 -0.78 43.68 22.31
CA GLU A 888 0.53 43.92 21.65
C GLU A 888 1.75 43.68 22.63
N GLU A 889 2.99 43.98 22.20
CA GLU A 889 4.23 44.36 22.97
C GLU A 889 5.05 43.32 23.82
N ILE A 890 6.39 43.38 24.07
CA ILE A 890 7.65 43.97 23.50
C ILE A 890 8.77 44.07 24.63
N LYS A 891 10.06 44.34 24.26
CA LYS A 891 11.29 44.76 25.05
C LYS A 891 12.10 43.62 25.78
N LYS A 892 13.44 43.68 26.00
CA LYS A 892 14.65 44.25 25.28
C LYS A 892 15.99 43.76 25.96
N GLU A 893 17.17 44.20 25.45
CA GLU A 893 18.54 44.31 26.07
C GLU A 893 19.43 43.03 26.21
N GLU A 894 20.66 42.89 25.66
CA GLU A 894 21.93 43.72 25.51
C GLU A 894 22.87 43.61 26.76
N GLU A 895 24.22 43.46 26.74
CA GLU A 895 25.37 43.57 25.79
C GLU A 895 26.17 42.21 25.64
N GLY A 896 27.34 42.01 24.98
CA GLY A 896 28.29 42.85 24.20
C GLY A 896 29.80 42.66 24.54
N ASN A 897 30.54 41.74 23.87
CA ASN A 897 31.96 41.89 23.44
C ASN A 897 32.55 40.63 22.76
N GLY A 898 33.53 40.80 21.86
CA GLY A 898 34.04 39.71 21.01
C GLY A 898 35.56 39.41 21.09
N SER A 899 35.92 38.16 20.77
CA SER A 899 37.26 37.73 20.37
C SER A 899 37.18 36.41 19.58
N SER A 900 38.18 36.15 18.72
CA SER A 900 38.56 34.81 18.22
C SER A 900 37.58 34.05 17.29
N ALA A 901 37.71 34.26 15.98
CA ALA A 901 37.03 33.47 14.94
C ALA A 901 37.39 31.96 14.94
N VAL A 902 38.52 31.57 15.54
CA VAL A 902 38.91 30.15 15.72
C VAL A 902 38.18 29.50 16.89
N GLU A 903 37.82 30.27 17.92
CA GLU A 903 36.94 29.79 18.99
C GLU A 903 35.49 29.76 18.54
N ILE A 904 35.03 30.69 17.68
CA ILE A 904 33.71 30.59 17.03
C ILE A 904 33.58 29.27 16.25
N GLY A 905 34.58 28.87 15.45
CA GLY A 905 34.54 27.60 14.72
C GLY A 905 34.49 26.35 15.63
N ARG A 906 35.14 26.37 16.80
CA ARG A 906 35.05 25.29 17.79
C ARG A 906 33.76 25.35 18.62
N ALA A 907 33.27 26.55 18.90
CA ALA A 907 32.01 26.78 19.59
C ALA A 907 30.85 26.30 18.71
N VAL A 908 30.86 26.57 17.40
CA VAL A 908 29.89 26.07 16.42
C VAL A 908 29.90 24.54 16.36
N HIS A 909 31.07 23.90 16.23
CA HIS A 909 31.16 22.42 16.30
C HIS A 909 30.64 21.88 17.66
N GLY A 910 30.98 22.53 18.78
CA GLY A 910 30.44 22.22 20.10
C GLY A 910 28.94 22.51 20.26
N HIS A 911 28.38 23.46 19.51
CA HIS A 911 26.96 23.80 19.49
C HIS A 911 26.18 22.75 18.70
N ILE A 912 26.67 22.39 17.52
CA ILE A 912 26.17 21.31 16.66
C ILE A 912 26.10 20.01 17.50
N PHE A 913 27.19 19.64 18.18
CA PHE A 913 27.27 18.46 19.04
C PHE A 913 26.42 18.54 20.32
N ARG A 914 26.11 19.74 20.83
CA ARG A 914 25.20 19.92 21.98
C ARG A 914 23.72 19.88 21.60
N HIS A 915 23.38 20.19 20.35
CA HIS A 915 22.00 20.32 19.87
C HIS A 915 21.58 19.17 18.94
N GLY A 916 22.40 18.12 18.80
CA GLY A 916 22.06 16.89 18.06
C GLY A 916 22.25 16.98 16.54
N PHE A 917 22.85 18.06 16.04
CA PHE A 917 23.04 18.29 14.60
C PHE A 917 24.30 17.63 14.04
N GLU A 918 25.06 16.88 14.84
CA GLU A 918 26.26 16.16 14.39
C GLU A 918 25.98 15.06 13.36
N SER A 919 24.71 14.75 13.10
CA SER A 919 24.23 13.78 12.10
C SER A 919 23.70 14.43 10.80
N ASP A 920 23.62 15.76 10.71
CA ASP A 920 23.10 16.44 9.52
C ASP A 920 24.14 16.45 8.37
N MET A 921 23.72 15.99 7.20
CA MET A 921 24.58 15.78 6.04
C MET A 921 25.14 17.09 5.45
N PHE A 922 24.43 18.22 5.55
CA PHE A 922 24.91 19.51 5.04
C PHE A 922 25.86 20.17 6.04
N VAL A 923 25.56 20.06 7.34
CA VAL A 923 26.40 20.55 8.43
C VAL A 923 27.73 19.78 8.49
N GLN A 924 27.71 18.45 8.38
CA GLN A 924 28.93 17.63 8.31
C GLN A 924 29.82 18.00 7.12
N ASN A 925 29.23 18.12 5.92
CA ASN A 925 29.98 18.56 4.73
C ASN A 925 30.55 19.98 4.89
N GLY A 926 29.79 20.88 5.53
CA GLY A 926 30.24 22.22 5.90
C GLY A 926 31.42 22.19 6.88
N LEU A 927 31.40 21.31 7.89
CA LEU A 927 32.48 21.14 8.87
C LEU A 927 33.75 20.54 8.26
N VAL A 928 33.63 19.54 7.36
CA VAL A 928 34.78 19.01 6.61
C VAL A 928 35.38 20.13 5.75
N ALA A 929 34.56 20.84 4.95
CA ALA A 929 35.03 21.96 4.14
C ALA A 929 35.67 23.09 4.97
N LEU A 930 35.12 23.37 6.17
CA LEU A 930 35.68 24.34 7.13
C LEU A 930 37.07 23.90 7.61
N TYR A 931 37.21 22.69 8.16
CA TYR A 931 38.49 22.21 8.69
C TYR A 931 39.55 22.03 7.60
N THR A 932 39.16 21.59 6.39
CA THR A 932 40.06 21.52 5.23
C THR A 932 40.50 22.91 4.78
N LYS A 933 39.60 23.90 4.66
CA LYS A 933 39.98 25.29 4.32
C LYS A 933 40.80 25.98 5.40
N CYS A 934 40.62 25.62 6.67
CA CYS A 934 41.45 26.06 7.79
C CYS A 934 42.76 25.26 7.96
N GLY A 935 43.10 24.35 7.03
CA GLY A 935 44.35 23.60 7.01
C GLY A 935 44.51 22.52 8.10
N GLN A 936 43.45 22.19 8.86
CA GLN A 936 43.50 21.18 9.93
C GLN A 936 43.02 19.81 9.42
N ILE A 937 43.82 19.21 8.53
CA ILE A 937 43.53 17.96 7.82
C ILE A 937 43.15 16.83 8.77
N GLU A 938 43.87 16.65 9.87
CA GLU A 938 43.60 15.60 10.88
C GLU A 938 42.18 15.69 11.46
N LYS A 939 41.63 16.89 11.65
CA LYS A 939 40.26 17.09 12.16
C LYS A 939 39.21 16.94 11.07
N ALA A 940 39.52 17.31 9.83
CA ALA A 940 38.67 16.97 8.69
C ALA A 940 38.58 15.44 8.53
N GLN A 941 39.67 14.70 8.73
CA GLN A 941 39.70 13.24 8.77
C GLN A 941 38.85 12.67 9.92
N MET A 942 38.98 13.16 11.15
CA MET A 942 38.14 12.71 12.27
C MET A 942 36.63 12.91 12.04
N VAL A 943 36.22 13.94 11.29
CA VAL A 943 34.81 14.16 10.89
C VAL A 943 34.41 13.24 9.73
N PHE A 944 35.34 12.93 8.82
CA PHE A 944 35.14 12.06 7.67
C PHE A 944 35.05 10.56 8.05
N ASP A 945 35.84 10.11 9.03
CA ASP A 945 35.89 8.71 9.49
C ASP A 945 34.59 8.24 10.20
N GLY A 946 33.64 9.15 10.42
CA GLY A 946 32.30 8.87 11.00
C GLY A 946 31.21 8.46 9.99
N LEU A 947 31.52 8.28 8.70
CA LEU A 947 30.53 8.07 7.62
C LEU A 947 30.33 6.57 7.28
N ASP A 948 29.08 6.12 7.09
CA ASP A 948 28.72 4.70 7.32
C ASP A 948 28.03 3.92 6.14
N ASP A 949 28.20 4.32 4.87
CA ASP A 949 27.57 3.62 3.70
C ASP A 949 28.50 3.37 2.49
N ILE A 950 28.17 2.39 1.64
CA ILE A 950 28.93 1.95 0.46
C ILE A 950 28.56 2.72 -0.82
N GLU A 951 27.35 3.28 -0.91
CA GLU A 951 27.05 4.28 -1.96
C GLU A 951 27.90 5.56 -1.77
N LEU A 952 28.32 5.80 -0.52
CA LEU A 952 29.35 6.76 -0.11
C LEU A 952 30.77 6.32 -0.47
N LEU A 953 31.10 5.02 -0.54
CA LEU A 953 32.36 4.53 -1.12
C LEU A 953 32.41 4.85 -2.63
N PHE A 954 31.33 4.58 -3.37
CA PHE A 954 31.22 4.94 -4.78
C PHE A 954 31.28 6.46 -5.02
N ARG A 955 30.72 7.29 -4.13
CA ARG A 955 30.84 8.77 -4.20
C ARG A 955 32.17 9.33 -3.70
N GLY A 956 32.81 8.70 -2.71
CA GLY A 956 34.16 9.04 -2.25
C GLY A 956 35.20 8.76 -3.34
N LEU A 957 35.13 7.59 -3.96
CA LEU A 957 35.91 7.26 -5.17
C LEU A 957 35.59 8.19 -6.36
N ARG A 958 34.40 8.80 -6.38
CA ARG A 958 34.00 9.82 -7.36
C ARG A 958 34.63 11.19 -7.09
N LEU A 959 34.86 11.56 -5.83
CA LEU A 959 35.62 12.76 -5.44
C LEU A 959 37.10 12.64 -5.82
N TYR A 960 37.67 11.44 -5.80
CA TYR A 960 39.01 11.18 -6.36
C TYR A 960 39.10 11.33 -7.89
N MET A 961 37.99 11.47 -8.64
CA MET A 961 38.04 11.66 -10.11
C MET A 961 38.44 13.08 -10.56
N ASP A 962 38.45 14.04 -9.64
CA ASP A 962 38.93 15.41 -9.88
C ASP A 962 40.39 15.58 -9.45
N VAL A 963 41.02 14.52 -8.94
CA VAL A 963 42.44 14.46 -8.59
C VAL A 963 43.18 13.68 -9.67
N GLU A 964 44.01 14.35 -10.47
CA GLU A 964 44.81 13.72 -11.55
C GLU A 964 46.04 12.96 -11.00
N ASP A 965 45.87 12.17 -9.92
CA ASP A 965 46.93 11.42 -9.23
C ASP A 965 46.91 9.91 -9.60
N LEU A 966 47.94 9.51 -10.35
CA LEU A 966 48.10 8.14 -10.83
C LEU A 966 48.47 7.13 -9.72
N GLU A 967 49.16 7.54 -8.65
CA GLU A 967 49.55 6.63 -7.57
C GLU A 967 48.35 6.30 -6.68
N GLN A 968 47.50 7.28 -6.39
CA GLN A 968 46.21 7.04 -5.73
C GLN A 968 45.31 6.11 -6.56
N GLY A 969 45.26 6.30 -7.89
CA GLY A 969 44.54 5.42 -8.82
C GLY A 969 45.03 3.96 -8.80
N LYS A 970 46.35 3.72 -8.66
CA LYS A 970 46.92 2.38 -8.48
C LYS A 970 46.54 1.76 -7.13
N CYS A 971 46.57 2.54 -6.05
CA CYS A 971 46.13 2.09 -4.71
C CYS A 971 44.65 1.69 -4.70
N VAL A 972 43.78 2.47 -5.36
CA VAL A 972 42.35 2.14 -5.54
C VAL A 972 42.18 0.84 -6.33
N ARG A 973 42.93 0.64 -7.43
CA ARG A 973 42.88 -0.64 -8.16
C ARG A 973 43.35 -1.82 -7.29
N GLY A 974 44.45 -1.66 -6.54
CA GLY A 974 44.93 -2.66 -5.60
C GLY A 974 43.89 -3.03 -4.54
N PHE A 975 43.15 -2.05 -4.03
CA PHE A 975 42.03 -2.26 -3.12
C PHE A 975 40.88 -3.02 -3.80
N VAL A 976 40.45 -2.62 -4.99
CA VAL A 976 39.38 -3.28 -5.79
C VAL A 976 39.70 -4.74 -6.11
N ILE A 977 40.95 -5.05 -6.45
CA ILE A 977 41.42 -6.43 -6.67
C ILE A 977 41.37 -7.22 -5.35
N LYS A 978 41.84 -6.64 -4.25
CA LYS A 978 41.92 -7.28 -2.92
C LYS A 978 40.55 -7.59 -2.30
N ILE A 979 39.51 -6.81 -2.65
CA ILE A 979 38.10 -7.08 -2.27
C ILE A 979 37.35 -7.96 -3.29
N GLY A 980 38.00 -8.37 -4.39
CA GLY A 980 37.44 -9.30 -5.38
C GLY A 980 36.40 -8.69 -6.33
N LEU A 981 36.40 -7.37 -6.51
CA LEU A 981 35.44 -6.65 -7.36
C LEU A 981 36.00 -6.26 -8.74
N GLU A 982 37.19 -6.74 -9.12
CA GLU A 982 37.83 -6.45 -10.43
C GLU A 982 36.97 -6.85 -11.65
N LEU A 983 35.99 -7.73 -11.50
CA LEU A 983 35.07 -8.17 -12.56
C LEU A 983 33.74 -7.38 -12.61
N GLU A 984 33.50 -6.43 -11.68
CA GLU A 984 32.28 -5.62 -11.70
C GLU A 984 32.32 -4.61 -12.85
N LEU A 985 31.23 -4.56 -13.64
CA LEU A 985 31.16 -3.78 -14.87
C LEU A 985 31.35 -2.27 -14.61
N ASP A 986 30.71 -1.74 -13.58
CA ASP A 986 30.76 -0.31 -13.25
C ASP A 986 32.12 0.12 -12.69
N LEU A 987 32.78 -0.73 -11.88
CA LEU A 987 34.17 -0.50 -11.43
C LEU A 987 35.18 -0.64 -12.58
N ARG A 988 34.94 -1.51 -13.56
CA ARG A 988 35.77 -1.58 -14.78
C ARG A 988 35.62 -0.34 -15.66
N ILE A 989 34.39 0.15 -15.83
CA ILE A 989 34.12 1.42 -16.53
C ILE A 989 34.83 2.59 -15.80
N PHE A 990 34.74 2.63 -14.47
CA PHE A 990 35.41 3.62 -13.62
C PHE A 990 36.94 3.57 -13.74
N LEU A 991 37.56 2.39 -13.58
CA LEU A 991 39.01 2.23 -13.71
C LEU A 991 39.51 2.63 -15.11
N THR A 992 38.76 2.27 -16.15
CA THR A 992 39.09 2.63 -17.55
C THR A 992 39.05 4.14 -17.74
N ALA A 993 37.99 4.82 -17.27
CA ALA A 993 37.88 6.27 -17.34
C ALA A 993 38.96 7.01 -16.50
N MET A 994 39.35 6.44 -15.35
CA MET A 994 40.44 6.98 -14.52
C MET A 994 41.79 6.89 -15.22
N TYR A 995 42.18 5.72 -15.74
CA TYR A 995 43.45 5.59 -16.47
C TYR A 995 43.49 6.44 -17.75
N ALA A 996 42.34 6.66 -18.40
CA ALA A 996 42.24 7.54 -19.57
C ALA A 996 42.46 9.02 -19.22
N LYS A 997 42.02 9.47 -18.03
CA LYS A 997 42.28 10.81 -17.52
C LYS A 997 43.72 10.99 -17.02
N CYS A 998 44.25 10.05 -16.23
CA CYS A 998 45.58 10.13 -15.60
C CYS A 998 46.75 9.82 -16.56
N GLY A 999 46.67 10.26 -17.82
CA GLY A 999 47.77 10.16 -18.80
C GLY A 999 48.14 8.75 -19.28
N GLN A 1000 47.31 7.72 -19.00
CA GLN A 1000 47.59 6.32 -19.33
C GLN A 1000 46.55 5.72 -20.31
N PRO A 1001 46.29 6.35 -21.48
CA PRO A 1001 45.21 5.91 -22.39
C PRO A 1001 45.43 4.50 -22.95
N MET A 1002 46.67 4.00 -23.03
CA MET A 1002 46.95 2.62 -23.45
C MET A 1002 46.51 1.58 -22.41
N VAL A 1003 46.63 1.87 -21.11
CA VAL A 1003 46.14 0.99 -20.03
C VAL A 1003 44.62 1.02 -19.97
N ALA A 1004 44.02 2.19 -20.20
CA ALA A 1004 42.58 2.32 -20.38
C ALA A 1004 42.09 1.51 -21.60
N ASN A 1005 42.76 1.60 -22.75
CA ASN A 1005 42.35 0.87 -23.94
C ASN A 1005 42.47 -0.66 -23.77
N PHE A 1006 43.48 -1.14 -23.05
CA PHE A 1006 43.59 -2.56 -22.69
C PHE A 1006 42.41 -3.03 -21.81
N LEU A 1007 41.93 -2.20 -20.88
CA LEU A 1007 40.74 -2.51 -20.08
C LEU A 1007 39.44 -2.43 -20.92
N PHE A 1008 39.37 -1.48 -21.86
CA PHE A 1008 38.27 -1.25 -22.78
C PHE A 1008 38.07 -2.41 -23.78
N ASP A 1009 39.15 -2.90 -24.40
CA ASP A 1009 39.10 -4.00 -25.38
C ASP A 1009 38.72 -5.36 -24.75
N GLN A 1010 38.80 -5.48 -23.41
CA GLN A 1010 38.33 -6.66 -22.66
C GLN A 1010 36.83 -6.63 -22.29
N MET A 1011 36.06 -5.66 -22.79
CA MET A 1011 34.64 -5.49 -22.45
C MET A 1011 33.72 -5.94 -23.60
N GLU A 1012 32.91 -6.98 -23.38
CA GLU A 1012 31.97 -7.50 -24.38
C GLU A 1012 30.71 -6.61 -24.58
N VAL A 1013 30.49 -5.60 -23.73
CA VAL A 1013 29.26 -4.78 -23.68
C VAL A 1013 29.53 -3.32 -24.05
N SER A 1014 28.81 -2.79 -25.04
CA SER A 1014 28.94 -1.41 -25.51
C SER A 1014 28.18 -0.40 -24.62
N ASN A 1015 28.91 0.46 -23.89
CA ASN A 1015 28.34 1.54 -23.07
C ASN A 1015 28.78 2.93 -23.56
N VAL A 1016 27.82 3.78 -23.95
CA VAL A 1016 28.03 5.14 -24.50
C VAL A 1016 28.98 5.99 -23.63
N ILE A 1017 28.82 5.93 -22.30
CA ILE A 1017 29.61 6.73 -21.34
C ILE A 1017 31.09 6.36 -21.41
N LEU A 1018 31.38 5.08 -21.62
CA LEU A 1018 32.75 4.55 -21.72
C LEU A 1018 33.42 4.95 -23.04
N TRP A 1019 32.69 4.89 -24.17
CA TRP A 1019 33.18 5.38 -25.47
C TRP A 1019 33.51 6.88 -25.40
N ASN A 1020 32.63 7.67 -24.78
CA ASN A 1020 32.84 9.11 -24.59
C ASN A 1020 34.06 9.40 -23.69
N ALA A 1021 34.26 8.63 -22.61
CA ALA A 1021 35.42 8.75 -21.74
C ALA A 1021 36.74 8.42 -22.46
N MET A 1022 36.76 7.38 -23.31
CA MET A 1022 37.94 7.02 -24.11
C MET A 1022 38.25 8.06 -25.19
N ILE A 1023 37.24 8.54 -25.93
CA ILE A 1023 37.42 9.60 -26.95
C ILE A 1023 37.95 10.89 -26.29
N SER A 1024 37.41 11.28 -25.14
CA SER A 1024 37.91 12.43 -24.37
C SER A 1024 39.34 12.20 -23.85
N GLY A 1025 39.65 10.99 -23.36
CA GLY A 1025 40.99 10.62 -22.90
C GLY A 1025 42.05 10.67 -24.01
N TYR A 1026 41.74 10.15 -25.20
CA TYR A 1026 42.64 10.27 -26.36
C TYR A 1026 42.82 11.73 -26.80
N SER A 1027 41.72 12.51 -26.89
CA SER A 1027 41.77 13.94 -27.22
C SER A 1027 42.62 14.75 -26.24
N LYS A 1028 42.43 14.53 -24.93
CA LYS A 1028 43.19 15.23 -23.88
C LYS A 1028 44.68 14.91 -23.86
N ASN A 1029 45.06 13.69 -24.24
CA ASN A 1029 46.45 13.24 -24.22
C ASN A 1029 47.19 13.42 -25.58
N GLY A 1030 46.59 14.13 -26.55
CA GLY A 1030 47.22 14.47 -27.83
C GLY A 1030 47.03 13.47 -28.98
N TYR A 1031 46.25 12.41 -28.78
CA TYR A 1031 45.99 11.34 -29.74
C TYR A 1031 44.72 11.63 -30.55
N ALA A 1032 44.77 12.70 -31.35
CA ALA A 1032 43.59 13.25 -32.02
C ALA A 1032 43.05 12.36 -33.16
N ASN A 1033 43.92 11.61 -33.84
CA ASN A 1033 43.50 10.73 -34.94
C ASN A 1033 42.76 9.49 -34.39
N GLU A 1034 43.27 8.93 -33.30
CA GLU A 1034 42.74 7.79 -32.58
C GLU A 1034 41.37 8.12 -31.95
N ALA A 1035 41.18 9.35 -31.46
CA ALA A 1035 39.89 9.85 -31.00
C ALA A 1035 38.84 9.93 -32.13
N VAL A 1036 39.25 10.40 -33.31
CA VAL A 1036 38.39 10.45 -34.52
C VAL A 1036 38.08 9.04 -35.05
N GLU A 1037 39.05 8.13 -35.02
CA GLU A 1037 38.85 6.74 -35.44
C GLU A 1037 37.88 6.00 -34.49
N LEU A 1038 38.01 6.18 -33.16
CA LEU A 1038 37.02 5.68 -32.19
C LEU A 1038 35.62 6.25 -32.45
N PHE A 1039 35.49 7.52 -32.84
CA PHE A 1039 34.21 8.15 -33.15
C PHE A 1039 33.53 7.52 -34.38
N TRP A 1040 34.27 7.26 -35.46
CA TRP A 1040 33.74 6.54 -36.63
C TRP A 1040 33.43 5.07 -36.31
N LYS A 1041 34.23 4.42 -35.44
CA LYS A 1041 34.01 3.05 -34.93
C LYS A 1041 32.77 2.95 -34.02
N MET A 1042 32.42 4.00 -33.29
CA MET A 1042 31.18 4.12 -32.53
C MET A 1042 29.98 4.34 -33.45
N THR A 1043 30.11 5.23 -34.44
CA THR A 1043 29.04 5.60 -35.38
C THR A 1043 28.64 4.44 -36.29
N SER A 1044 29.62 3.68 -36.79
CA SER A 1044 29.38 2.47 -37.61
C SER A 1044 28.71 1.31 -36.84
N LYS A 1045 28.65 1.37 -35.50
CA LYS A 1045 27.91 0.41 -34.65
C LYS A 1045 26.49 0.85 -34.29
N ASN A 1046 25.95 1.91 -34.91
CA ASN A 1046 24.59 2.44 -34.66
C ASN A 1046 24.30 2.80 -33.18
N ILE A 1047 25.32 3.25 -32.45
CA ILE A 1047 25.20 3.67 -31.05
C ILE A 1047 24.70 5.13 -30.99
N ARG A 1048 23.60 5.38 -30.26
CA ARG A 1048 22.95 6.70 -30.15
C ARG A 1048 23.82 7.70 -29.39
N GLN A 1049 23.95 8.92 -29.90
CA GLN A 1049 24.82 9.98 -29.38
C GLN A 1049 24.02 11.01 -28.55
N ASP A 1050 24.59 11.51 -27.46
CA ASP A 1050 23.99 12.51 -26.56
C ASP A 1050 24.58 13.92 -26.77
N ASP A 1051 23.77 14.97 -26.54
CA ASP A 1051 24.13 16.40 -26.70
C ASP A 1051 25.38 16.86 -25.92
N VAL A 1052 25.79 16.10 -24.89
CA VAL A 1052 27.00 16.36 -24.11
C VAL A 1052 28.27 16.14 -24.94
N MET A 1053 28.23 15.24 -25.93
CA MET A 1053 29.38 14.97 -26.79
C MET A 1053 29.78 16.21 -27.58
N VAL A 1054 28.80 16.87 -28.21
CA VAL A 1054 29.01 18.11 -28.98
C VAL A 1054 29.61 19.21 -28.09
N ARG A 1055 29.14 19.36 -26.83
CA ARG A 1055 29.75 20.32 -25.88
C ARG A 1055 31.18 19.97 -25.53
N SER A 1056 31.44 18.73 -25.08
CA SER A 1056 32.76 18.33 -24.59
C SER A 1056 33.87 18.37 -25.66
N SER A 1057 33.51 18.18 -26.95
CA SER A 1057 34.43 18.34 -28.08
C SER A 1057 34.73 19.79 -28.44
N LEU A 1058 33.95 20.75 -27.94
CA LEU A 1058 34.08 22.18 -28.27
C LEU A 1058 34.85 22.99 -27.22
N GLU A 1059 35.14 22.44 -26.03
CA GLU A 1059 35.69 23.18 -24.88
C GLU A 1059 37.24 23.18 -24.75
N GLN A 1060 38.01 22.51 -25.63
CA GLN A 1060 39.48 22.53 -25.54
C GLN A 1060 40.11 23.72 -26.29
N GLU A 1061 40.89 24.54 -25.56
CA GLU A 1061 41.44 25.81 -26.03
C GLU A 1061 42.91 25.75 -26.52
N ARG A 1062 43.54 24.57 -26.51
CA ARG A 1062 44.98 24.40 -26.85
C ARG A 1062 45.26 23.22 -27.78
N CYS A 1063 44.87 23.33 -29.05
CA CYS A 1063 45.56 22.64 -30.14
C CYS A 1063 45.32 23.32 -31.50
N GLY A 1064 46.34 23.41 -32.35
CA GLY A 1064 46.26 24.07 -33.67
C GLY A 1064 45.36 23.37 -34.70
N SER A 1065 44.85 22.17 -34.38
CA SER A 1065 43.99 21.36 -35.26
C SER A 1065 42.48 21.58 -35.05
N VAL A 1066 42.10 22.41 -34.06
CA VAL A 1066 40.71 22.57 -33.59
C VAL A 1066 39.81 23.33 -34.58
N GLU A 1067 40.39 24.13 -35.48
CA GLU A 1067 39.64 25.00 -36.38
C GLU A 1067 38.81 24.23 -37.43
N LEU A 1068 39.36 23.13 -37.98
CA LEU A 1068 38.65 22.27 -38.94
C LEU A 1068 37.50 21.51 -38.27
N ALA A 1069 37.72 20.99 -37.06
CA ALA A 1069 36.70 20.29 -36.29
C ALA A 1069 35.55 21.23 -35.88
N ARG A 1070 35.86 22.39 -35.28
CA ARG A 1070 34.86 23.39 -34.88
C ARG A 1070 34.02 23.88 -36.07
N LYS A 1071 34.63 24.07 -37.24
CA LYS A 1071 33.92 24.48 -38.46
C LYS A 1071 32.92 23.41 -38.93
N VAL A 1072 33.38 22.16 -39.11
CA VAL A 1072 32.54 21.07 -39.63
C VAL A 1072 31.39 20.73 -38.67
N PHE A 1073 31.63 20.69 -37.35
CA PHE A 1073 30.56 20.44 -36.37
C PHE A 1073 29.60 21.63 -36.21
N GLY A 1074 30.09 22.88 -36.34
CA GLY A 1074 29.26 24.08 -36.21
C GLY A 1074 28.26 24.29 -37.35
N GLU A 1075 28.69 24.09 -38.61
CA GLU A 1075 27.82 24.21 -39.78
C GLU A 1075 26.73 23.11 -39.77
N TYR A 1076 27.10 21.87 -39.48
CA TYR A 1076 26.16 20.73 -39.39
C TYR A 1076 25.11 20.89 -38.26
N ALA A 1077 25.51 21.45 -37.11
CA ALA A 1077 24.59 21.73 -36.01
C ALA A 1077 23.57 22.84 -36.37
N ALA A 1078 24.01 23.89 -37.07
CA ALA A 1078 23.15 24.99 -37.48
C ALA A 1078 22.05 24.55 -38.46
N GLU A 1079 22.39 23.75 -39.48
CA GLU A 1079 21.41 23.23 -40.45
C GLU A 1079 20.36 22.31 -39.79
N ARG A 1080 20.79 21.47 -38.84
CA ARG A 1080 19.89 20.61 -38.04
C ARG A 1080 18.96 21.42 -37.12
N LEU A 1081 19.45 22.46 -36.44
CA LEU A 1081 18.63 23.25 -35.52
C LEU A 1081 17.60 24.12 -36.26
N PHE A 1082 17.98 24.76 -37.37
CA PHE A 1082 17.05 25.61 -38.14
C PHE A 1082 15.98 24.82 -38.91
N SER A 1083 16.18 23.52 -39.14
CA SER A 1083 15.18 22.63 -39.75
C SER A 1083 14.21 22.01 -38.73
N LEU A 1084 14.60 21.92 -37.45
CA LEU A 1084 13.76 21.38 -36.37
C LEU A 1084 12.79 22.41 -35.76
N ASP A 1085 13.21 23.66 -35.55
CA ASP A 1085 12.39 24.71 -34.93
C ASP A 1085 12.69 26.11 -35.54
N PRO A 1086 11.99 26.51 -36.63
CA PRO A 1086 12.38 27.65 -37.45
C PRO A 1086 11.90 29.03 -36.97
N LEU A 1087 11.14 29.10 -35.87
CA LEU A 1087 10.55 30.34 -35.32
C LEU A 1087 11.13 30.74 -33.96
N ASN A 1088 11.97 29.90 -33.37
CA ASN A 1088 12.50 30.09 -32.03
C ASN A 1088 13.72 31.01 -32.01
N THR A 1089 13.50 32.28 -31.63
CA THR A 1089 14.51 33.34 -31.53
C THR A 1089 15.76 32.92 -30.74
N ARG A 1090 15.63 32.00 -29.76
CA ARG A 1090 16.75 31.54 -28.94
C ARG A 1090 17.80 30.78 -29.74
N HIS A 1091 17.39 29.93 -30.69
CA HIS A 1091 18.32 29.17 -31.54
C HIS A 1091 19.14 30.10 -32.44
N TYR A 1092 18.50 31.11 -33.04
CA TYR A 1092 19.19 32.13 -33.84
C TYR A 1092 20.19 32.94 -33.00
N LEU A 1093 19.81 33.37 -31.78
CA LEU A 1093 20.74 34.05 -30.89
C LEU A 1093 21.93 33.17 -30.47
N GLN A 1094 21.71 31.88 -30.23
CA GLN A 1094 22.80 30.94 -29.90
C GLN A 1094 23.77 30.73 -31.06
N VAL A 1095 23.28 30.54 -32.29
CA VAL A 1095 24.15 30.42 -33.49
C VAL A 1095 24.85 31.74 -33.81
N SER A 1096 24.18 32.89 -33.60
CA SER A 1096 24.80 34.22 -33.71
C SER A 1096 25.94 34.40 -32.70
N ASN A 1097 25.77 33.94 -31.46
CA ASN A 1097 26.82 34.02 -30.44
C ASN A 1097 27.97 33.05 -30.73
N LEU A 1098 27.66 31.86 -31.27
CA LEU A 1098 28.67 30.89 -31.71
C LEU A 1098 29.55 31.50 -32.81
N TYR A 1099 28.98 32.05 -33.89
CA TYR A 1099 29.75 32.72 -34.93
C TYR A 1099 30.57 33.90 -34.41
N ALA A 1100 30.06 34.67 -33.43
CA ALA A 1100 30.80 35.75 -32.80
C ALA A 1100 32.01 35.23 -32.00
N SER A 1101 31.85 34.13 -31.24
CA SER A 1101 32.95 33.52 -30.46
C SER A 1101 34.11 32.99 -31.32
N VAL A 1102 33.86 32.59 -32.58
CA VAL A 1102 34.90 32.24 -33.56
C VAL A 1102 35.23 33.37 -34.54
N ARG A 1103 34.86 34.62 -34.20
CA ARG A 1103 35.14 35.86 -34.96
C ARG A 1103 34.66 35.86 -36.43
N LEU A 1104 33.70 34.98 -36.76
CA LEU A 1104 33.08 34.87 -38.09
C LEU A 1104 31.90 35.85 -38.22
N TRP A 1105 32.22 37.14 -38.26
CA TRP A 1105 31.25 38.23 -38.28
C TRP A 1105 30.28 38.17 -39.47
N ASP A 1106 30.67 37.58 -40.60
CA ASP A 1106 29.77 37.31 -41.73
C ASP A 1106 28.66 36.31 -41.38
N GLY A 1107 28.96 35.32 -40.55
CA GLY A 1107 27.97 34.37 -40.01
C GLY A 1107 27.00 35.06 -39.05
N VAL A 1108 27.52 35.91 -38.16
CA VAL A 1108 26.73 36.76 -37.27
C VAL A 1108 25.78 37.66 -38.08
N ALA A 1109 26.28 38.29 -39.14
CA ALA A 1109 25.49 39.15 -40.02
C ALA A 1109 24.39 38.37 -40.76
N LYS A 1110 24.70 37.21 -41.34
CA LYS A 1110 23.71 36.33 -41.98
C LYS A 1110 22.59 35.91 -41.04
N VAL A 1111 22.92 35.50 -39.81
CA VAL A 1111 21.92 35.12 -38.80
C VAL A 1111 21.05 36.31 -38.40
N ARG A 1112 21.62 37.52 -38.24
CA ARG A 1112 20.86 38.75 -37.95
C ARG A 1112 19.94 39.17 -39.11
N ILE A 1113 20.32 38.93 -40.36
CA ILE A 1113 19.46 39.14 -41.54
C ILE A 1113 18.28 38.15 -41.52
N LEU A 1114 18.56 36.85 -41.33
CA LEU A 1114 17.53 35.80 -41.21
C LEU A 1114 16.51 36.09 -40.09
N MET A 1115 16.96 36.60 -38.93
CA MET A 1115 16.06 37.01 -37.84
C MET A 1115 15.15 38.19 -38.23
N LYS A 1116 15.66 39.16 -39.01
CA LYS A 1116 14.87 40.30 -39.51
C LYS A 1116 13.85 39.87 -40.57
N GLU A 1117 14.26 39.03 -41.53
CA GLU A 1117 13.36 38.48 -42.56
C GLU A 1117 12.19 37.71 -41.93
N ARG A 1118 12.46 36.96 -40.86
CA ARG A 1118 11.46 36.19 -40.09
C ARG A 1118 10.72 36.99 -39.01
N ARG A 1119 10.96 38.31 -38.91
CA ARG A 1119 10.29 39.24 -37.97
C ARG A 1119 10.38 38.84 -36.48
N LEU A 1120 11.49 38.25 -36.05
CA LEU A 1120 11.69 37.79 -34.68
C LEU A 1120 12.12 38.94 -33.75
N SER A 1121 11.41 39.15 -32.63
CA SER A 1121 11.72 40.16 -31.59
C SER A 1121 12.41 39.55 -30.36
N ARG A 1122 12.99 40.43 -29.52
CA ARG A 1122 13.79 40.06 -28.33
C ARG A 1122 13.12 40.65 -27.08
N ASP A 1123 12.76 39.81 -26.12
CA ASP A 1123 12.23 40.26 -24.83
C ASP A 1123 13.37 40.64 -23.87
N LEU A 1124 13.12 41.61 -22.98
CA LEU A 1124 14.08 42.12 -22.00
C LEU A 1124 13.69 41.69 -20.58
N GLY A 1125 14.66 41.22 -19.80
CA GLY A 1125 14.46 40.81 -18.40
C GLY A 1125 14.26 41.99 -17.43
N TYR A 1126 13.67 41.67 -16.28
CA TYR A 1126 13.43 42.60 -15.16
C TYR A 1126 13.52 41.87 -13.82
N SER A 1127 13.69 42.61 -12.74
CA SER A 1127 13.80 42.10 -11.36
C SER A 1127 12.79 42.79 -10.45
N MET A 1128 12.32 42.13 -9.40
CA MET A 1128 11.28 42.64 -8.50
C MET A 1128 11.67 42.45 -7.03
N ILE A 1129 11.21 43.35 -6.15
CA ILE A 1129 11.41 43.28 -4.70
C ILE A 1129 10.20 43.84 -3.96
N ASP A 1130 9.78 43.22 -2.86
CA ASP A 1130 8.68 43.65 -2.00
C ASP A 1130 9.22 44.09 -0.64
N ILE A 1131 8.80 45.26 -0.17
CA ILE A 1131 9.19 45.85 1.11
C ILE A 1131 7.96 46.51 1.72
N ASN A 1132 7.59 46.11 2.94
CA ASN A 1132 6.40 46.58 3.66
C ASN A 1132 5.08 46.45 2.85
N GLY A 1133 4.93 45.35 2.10
CA GLY A 1133 3.71 45.04 1.33
C GLY A 1133 3.56 45.87 0.05
N LYS A 1134 4.66 46.36 -0.53
CA LYS A 1134 4.67 47.18 -1.74
C LYS A 1134 5.74 46.71 -2.72
N LEU A 1135 5.29 45.97 -3.73
CA LEU A 1135 6.11 45.42 -4.81
C LEU A 1135 6.66 46.51 -5.75
N GLN A 1136 7.98 46.49 -5.98
CA GLN A 1136 8.70 47.37 -6.91
C GLN A 1136 9.40 46.57 -8.00
N VAL A 1137 9.57 47.19 -9.17
CA VAL A 1137 10.13 46.54 -10.38
C VAL A 1137 11.28 47.37 -10.94
N PHE A 1138 12.39 46.72 -11.27
CA PHE A 1138 13.59 47.33 -11.85
C PHE A 1138 13.94 46.68 -13.18
N ARG A 1139 14.38 47.50 -14.13
CA ARG A 1139 14.95 47.08 -15.43
C ARG A 1139 16.42 47.51 -15.51
N MET A 1140 17.18 46.92 -16.43
CA MET A 1140 18.59 47.29 -16.63
C MET A 1140 18.71 48.79 -16.96
N GLY A 1141 19.51 49.52 -16.18
CA GLY A 1141 19.69 50.97 -16.32
C GLY A 1141 18.47 51.84 -15.96
N ASP A 1142 17.48 51.31 -15.24
CA ASP A 1142 16.24 52.04 -14.92
C ASP A 1142 16.46 53.19 -13.94
N LYS A 1143 16.09 54.40 -14.35
CA LYS A 1143 16.19 55.65 -13.57
C LYS A 1143 14.84 56.24 -13.16
N SER A 1144 13.74 55.54 -13.45
CA SER A 1144 12.36 56.01 -13.23
C SER A 1144 11.93 56.01 -11.76
N HIS A 1145 12.59 55.22 -10.91
CA HIS A 1145 12.23 55.11 -9.48
C HIS A 1145 12.49 56.42 -8.71
N PRO A 1146 11.57 56.90 -7.83
CA PRO A 1146 11.72 58.18 -7.12
C PRO A 1146 12.99 58.31 -6.27
N ARG A 1147 13.48 57.21 -5.68
CA ARG A 1147 14.72 57.15 -4.89
C ARG A 1147 15.95 56.71 -5.73
N SER A 1148 15.90 56.78 -7.06
CA SER A 1148 16.98 56.27 -7.93
C SER A 1148 18.36 56.82 -7.57
N LYS A 1149 18.48 58.12 -7.24
CA LYS A 1149 19.74 58.73 -6.78
C LYS A 1149 20.33 58.10 -5.52
N GLU A 1150 19.50 57.60 -4.61
CA GLU A 1150 19.95 56.90 -3.41
C GLU A 1150 20.39 55.47 -3.77
N ILE A 1151 19.60 54.78 -4.62
CA ILE A 1151 19.88 53.42 -5.10
C ILE A 1151 21.25 53.33 -5.77
N PHE A 1152 21.54 54.22 -6.73
CA PHE A 1152 22.84 54.25 -7.39
C PHE A 1152 23.98 54.59 -6.41
N LYS A 1153 23.76 55.49 -5.45
CA LYS A 1153 24.78 55.87 -4.46
C LYS A 1153 25.14 54.74 -3.49
N GLU A 1154 24.19 53.90 -3.10
CA GLU A 1154 24.48 52.71 -2.29
C GLU A 1154 25.13 51.61 -3.14
N LEU A 1155 24.78 51.51 -4.43
CA LEU A 1155 25.48 50.63 -5.36
C LEU A 1155 26.96 51.01 -5.50
N ASP A 1156 27.27 52.30 -5.71
CA ASP A 1156 28.65 52.84 -5.73
C ASP A 1156 29.41 52.58 -4.42
N ARG A 1157 28.71 52.44 -3.29
CA ARG A 1157 29.29 52.11 -1.98
C ARG A 1157 29.63 50.62 -1.90
N LEU A 1158 28.69 49.76 -2.28
CA LEU A 1158 28.89 48.31 -2.30
C LEU A 1158 30.01 47.91 -3.26
N GLU A 1159 30.11 48.54 -4.42
CA GLU A 1159 31.16 48.23 -5.40
C GLU A 1159 32.56 48.66 -4.96
N ARG A 1160 32.69 49.78 -4.23
CA ARG A 1160 33.96 50.13 -3.57
C ARG A 1160 34.32 49.12 -2.49
N TRP A 1161 33.37 48.70 -1.65
CA TRP A 1161 33.60 47.65 -0.66
C TRP A 1161 34.02 46.32 -1.28
N LEU A 1162 33.41 45.92 -2.40
CA LEU A 1162 33.80 44.71 -3.14
C LEU A 1162 35.22 44.84 -3.73
N LYS A 1163 35.57 45.99 -4.31
CA LYS A 1163 36.92 46.26 -4.83
C LYS A 1163 37.97 46.31 -3.70
N GLU A 1164 37.64 46.89 -2.54
CA GLU A 1164 38.48 46.88 -1.32
C GLU A 1164 38.66 45.47 -0.73
N ALA A 1165 37.65 44.60 -0.86
CA ALA A 1165 37.72 43.19 -0.50
C ALA A 1165 38.44 42.31 -1.56
N GLY A 1166 38.98 42.90 -2.63
CA GLY A 1166 39.76 42.21 -3.66
C GLY A 1166 38.96 41.56 -4.80
N PHE A 1167 37.68 41.91 -4.96
CA PHE A 1167 36.85 41.37 -6.04
C PHE A 1167 37.09 42.10 -7.37
N LEU A 1168 37.42 41.33 -8.42
CA LEU A 1168 37.54 41.79 -9.81
C LEU A 1168 36.38 41.21 -10.64
N PRO A 1169 35.56 42.03 -11.33
CA PRO A 1169 34.47 41.53 -12.16
C PRO A 1169 34.99 40.89 -13.45
N ASP A 1170 34.44 39.73 -13.80
CA ASP A 1170 34.73 39.03 -15.06
C ASP A 1170 34.02 39.72 -16.24
N THR A 1171 34.80 40.20 -17.21
CA THR A 1171 34.29 40.97 -18.36
C THR A 1171 34.17 40.15 -19.65
N ASP A 1172 34.58 38.88 -19.66
CA ASP A 1172 34.62 38.04 -20.87
C ASP A 1172 33.22 37.65 -21.38
N TYR A 1173 32.20 37.74 -20.52
CA TYR A 1173 30.81 37.45 -20.87
C TYR A 1173 30.09 38.60 -21.61
N VAL A 1174 30.69 39.80 -21.70
CA VAL A 1174 30.09 40.94 -22.42
C VAL A 1174 30.44 40.86 -23.91
N LEU A 1175 29.62 40.09 -24.65
CA LEU A 1175 29.75 39.83 -26.10
C LEU A 1175 29.35 41.04 -26.98
N HIS A 1176 29.88 42.21 -26.66
CA HIS A 1176 29.72 43.46 -27.41
C HIS A 1176 31.11 44.09 -27.67
N ASP A 1177 31.24 44.78 -28.80
CA ASP A 1177 32.48 45.44 -29.22
C ASP A 1177 32.60 46.81 -28.53
N LEU A 1178 32.95 46.75 -27.24
CA LEU A 1178 33.04 47.88 -26.30
C LEU A 1178 34.37 47.81 -25.51
N ASN A 1179 34.82 48.95 -25.00
CA ASN A 1179 36.03 49.03 -24.17
C ASN A 1179 35.78 48.45 -22.77
N ASN A 1180 36.83 48.04 -22.06
CA ASN A 1180 36.69 47.33 -20.78
C ASN A 1180 36.03 48.17 -19.67
N GLU A 1181 36.24 49.49 -19.63
CA GLU A 1181 35.55 50.38 -18.68
C GLU A 1181 34.02 50.41 -18.94
N ASP A 1182 33.60 50.46 -20.21
CA ASP A 1182 32.18 50.41 -20.59
C ASP A 1182 31.56 49.03 -20.30
N LYS A 1183 32.35 47.95 -20.39
CA LYS A 1183 31.92 46.58 -20.02
C LYS A 1183 31.68 46.44 -18.52
N GLU A 1184 32.52 47.05 -17.68
CA GLU A 1184 32.27 47.12 -16.23
C GLU A 1184 30.99 47.89 -15.93
N ASP A 1185 30.81 49.12 -16.45
CA ASP A 1185 29.60 49.92 -16.19
C ASP A 1185 28.31 49.23 -16.67
N THR A 1186 28.38 48.47 -17.77
CA THR A 1186 27.26 47.66 -18.26
C THR A 1186 26.87 46.55 -17.27
N LEU A 1187 27.84 45.92 -16.59
CA LEU A 1187 27.60 44.89 -15.56
C LEU A 1187 27.05 45.48 -14.25
N CYS A 1188 27.45 46.71 -13.89
CA CYS A 1188 26.99 47.39 -12.68
C CYS A 1188 25.49 47.71 -12.74
N ASN A 1189 24.98 48.13 -13.89
CA ASN A 1189 23.61 48.63 -14.08
C ASN A 1189 22.51 47.55 -14.25
N HIS A 1190 22.77 46.29 -13.86
CA HIS A 1190 21.80 45.19 -13.94
C HIS A 1190 20.60 45.34 -12.99
N SER A 1191 19.42 44.91 -13.42
CA SER A 1191 18.15 45.06 -12.66
C SER A 1191 18.16 44.43 -11.27
N GLU A 1192 18.86 43.30 -11.10
CA GLU A 1192 18.99 42.60 -9.82
C GLU A 1192 19.77 43.46 -8.80
N ARG A 1193 20.89 44.05 -9.23
CA ARG A 1193 21.71 44.95 -8.42
C ARG A 1193 20.93 46.19 -7.97
N LEU A 1194 20.14 46.78 -8.87
CA LEU A 1194 19.25 47.91 -8.54
C LEU A 1194 18.19 47.53 -7.51
N SER A 1195 17.61 46.32 -7.61
CA SER A 1195 16.64 45.83 -6.62
C SER A 1195 17.27 45.56 -5.24
N ILE A 1196 18.49 45.02 -5.19
CA ILE A 1196 19.23 44.77 -3.94
C ILE A 1196 19.61 46.08 -3.25
N ALA A 1197 20.13 47.07 -3.98
CA ALA A 1197 20.45 48.38 -3.43
C ALA A 1197 19.19 49.10 -2.90
N TYR A 1198 18.05 49.00 -3.58
CA TYR A 1198 16.78 49.50 -3.05
C TYR A 1198 16.32 48.78 -1.77
N GLY A 1199 16.56 47.46 -1.69
CA GLY A 1199 16.37 46.66 -0.48
C GLY A 1199 17.11 47.23 0.71
N LEU A 1200 18.44 47.30 0.60
CA LEU A 1200 19.35 47.75 1.67
C LEU A 1200 19.05 49.19 2.16
N ILE A 1201 18.61 50.08 1.27
CA ILE A 1201 18.24 51.47 1.59
C ILE A 1201 16.87 51.58 2.28
N SER A 1202 16.03 50.54 2.18
CA SER A 1202 14.64 50.56 2.67
C SER A 1202 14.42 49.69 3.90
N THR A 1203 15.40 48.85 4.28
CA THR A 1203 15.43 48.11 5.54
C THR A 1203 16.20 48.88 6.63
N PRO A 1204 15.66 49.05 7.85
CA PRO A 1204 16.39 49.63 8.98
C PRO A 1204 17.64 48.83 9.37
N LEU A 1205 18.68 49.51 9.86
CA LEU A 1205 20.02 48.91 10.10
C LEU A 1205 20.11 47.88 11.24
N GLU A 1206 19.07 47.67 12.03
CA GLU A 1206 19.09 46.80 13.23
C GLU A 1206 19.18 45.29 12.92
N LEU A 1207 19.13 44.89 11.64
CA LEU A 1207 19.21 43.48 11.20
C LEU A 1207 20.53 43.08 10.52
N HIS A 1208 21.57 43.92 10.58
CA HIS A 1208 22.84 43.66 9.88
C HIS A 1208 23.98 43.01 10.72
N LEU A 1209 23.77 42.75 12.01
CA LEU A 1209 24.73 42.04 12.87
C LEU A 1209 23.99 41.13 13.87
N GLY A 1210 23.94 39.83 13.55
CA GLY A 1210 23.44 38.74 14.40
C GLY A 1210 24.04 37.41 13.97
#